data_AF-A0A4V6AXV6-F1
#
_entry.id   AF-A0A4V6AXV6-F1
#
_cell.length_a   1.000
_cell.length_b   1.000
_cell.length_c   1.000
_cell.angle_alpha   90.00
_cell.angle_beta   90.00
_cell.angle_gamma   90.00
#
_symmetry.space_group_name_H-M   'P 1'
#
loop_
_entity.id
_entity.type
_entity.pdbx_description
1 polymer ?
#
loop_
_entity_poly.entity_id
_entity_poly.type
_entity_poly.pdbx_seq_one_letter_code
_entity_poly.pdbx_strand_id
1 'polypeptide(L)'
;MSVWEKSSAARVVPPARPRKLAKVPFVELADGRLQGVVSSGSDIERVYVSSVAAGTFAFACSTNNNRPCGGARGGFCNHIRALVTEAVLQYGGRRVARYLRVDTGDAAADAPSLTGAMTATHPPQADRTAAAAVFSRFLRHLAYLELAPGTAPLPEMHWFPPSRQGATAAETDSADATGQAAPDAEEAEAASAHPLAQPLDGLDDALAAVDAVDRALTGGLLRPRPEQGADLTHLAHAVAASPLASRVAEAADKASAGAAGEEHFVALAAGRAALLGAVHDALAVRVQEFTGRTPAERQPSAPDAPDAANLLAAARSWLCDLARSGWQGIDHELIAGSAPIVSALLPDPALRRLAVLLDGFAAELAASCPGATLERIPARRWGDLWARALLLTLPGALGTGAPDRLTGRLLPLGTDLHEHATAVQAQVHAVFEPADGGPSRLVRAGVSAPKPDTVVGAGVWQLLRPHMTLLAAAGEGRAMELTDMPATTDGDLLWDDAHARPGEPADPFATARVALPTATAAATAPLDRHPAALAVPVFLEGYTVERHEDTVTFTVAGHPLPVDTDRAPAAGPLTPDTVAASAACVALLRWDAGTYRLQPLAVESTVRRRTVSVHAGAWAGGTTDKAAAKAEKAATDAVSVLRERAGRLLRK
;
A
#
# COMPACT_ATOMS: atom_id res chain seq x y z
N MET A 1 -0.55 -8.33 -21.66
CA MET A 1 -0.12 -7.73 -20.38
C MET A 1 0.51 -8.82 -19.55
N SER A 2 1.71 -8.55 -19.04
CA SER A 2 2.45 -9.40 -18.10
C SER A 2 1.74 -9.50 -16.75
N VAL A 3 2.11 -10.50 -15.92
CA VAL A 3 1.57 -10.68 -14.56
C VAL A 3 1.70 -9.40 -13.71
N TRP A 4 2.82 -8.69 -13.84
CA TRP A 4 3.04 -7.42 -13.13
C TRP A 4 2.06 -6.32 -13.57
N GLU A 5 1.77 -6.20 -14.87
CA GLU A 5 0.82 -5.19 -15.38
C GLU A 5 -0.63 -5.51 -14.97
N LYS A 6 -0.92 -6.81 -14.76
CA LYS A 6 -2.21 -7.34 -14.30
C LYS A 6 -2.34 -7.45 -12.78
N SER A 7 -1.31 -7.10 -12.02
CA SER A 7 -1.30 -7.20 -10.55
C SER A 7 -1.84 -5.91 -9.94
N SER A 8 -2.80 -6.06 -9.03
CA SER A 8 -3.36 -4.95 -8.25
C SER A 8 -2.36 -4.48 -7.20
N ALA A 9 -1.53 -5.41 -6.70
CA ALA A 9 -0.49 -5.17 -5.71
C ALA A 9 0.90 -4.96 -6.34
N ALA A 10 0.97 -4.65 -7.64
CA ALA A 10 2.21 -4.47 -8.37
C ALA A 10 3.10 -3.41 -7.70
N ARG A 11 4.37 -3.74 -7.48
CA ARG A 11 5.33 -2.79 -6.92
C ARG A 11 5.72 -1.79 -8.02
N VAL A 12 5.35 -0.52 -7.82
CA VAL A 12 5.70 0.60 -8.72
C VAL A 12 6.97 1.29 -8.26
N VAL A 13 7.05 1.57 -6.95
CA VAL A 13 8.16 2.33 -6.36
C VAL A 13 8.85 1.47 -5.30
N PRO A 14 10.17 1.24 -5.39
CA PRO A 14 10.91 0.60 -4.30
C PRO A 14 10.82 1.43 -3.01
N PRO A 15 10.73 0.80 -1.83
CA PRO A 15 10.67 1.50 -0.56
C PRO A 15 11.93 2.34 -0.33
N ALA A 16 11.77 3.45 0.38
CA ALA A 16 12.90 4.25 0.84
C ALA A 16 13.76 3.45 1.82
N ARG A 17 15.07 3.71 1.81
CA ARG A 17 16.01 3.08 2.75
C ARG A 17 16.19 3.94 4.00
N PRO A 18 16.32 3.33 5.20
CA PRO A 18 16.60 4.08 6.42
C PRO A 18 17.90 4.86 6.30
N ARG A 19 17.91 6.11 6.77
CA ARG A 19 19.09 6.98 6.80
C ARG A 19 19.04 7.99 7.93
N LYS A 20 20.15 8.69 8.16
CA LYS A 20 20.21 9.76 9.17
C LYS A 20 19.59 11.05 8.62
N LEU A 21 18.69 11.67 9.39
CA LEU A 21 17.95 12.86 8.94
C LEU A 21 18.50 14.19 9.47
N ALA A 22 19.55 14.16 10.29
CA ALA A 22 20.10 15.37 10.91
C ALA A 22 20.67 16.39 9.90
N LYS A 23 21.43 15.91 8.90
CA LYS A 23 22.10 16.76 7.90
C LYS A 23 21.17 17.17 6.76
N VAL A 24 20.48 16.19 6.17
CA VAL A 24 19.54 16.39 5.05
C VAL A 24 18.19 15.82 5.49
N PRO A 25 17.34 16.59 6.17
CA PRO A 25 16.05 16.09 6.65
C PRO A 25 15.10 15.71 5.51
N PHE A 26 15.27 16.27 4.31
CA PHE A 26 14.36 16.05 3.20
C PHE A 26 15.09 16.01 1.86
N VAL A 27 14.77 14.98 1.05
CA VAL A 27 15.28 14.80 -0.30
C VAL A 27 14.23 14.06 -1.14
N GLU A 28 14.00 14.50 -2.36
CA GLU A 28 13.02 13.91 -3.27
C GLU A 28 13.49 13.97 -4.72
N LEU A 29 12.93 13.07 -5.53
CA LEU A 29 13.00 13.09 -6.98
C LEU A 29 11.63 13.55 -7.48
N ALA A 30 11.51 14.83 -7.84
CA ALA A 30 10.25 15.38 -8.30
C ALA A 30 10.44 16.57 -9.23
N ASP A 31 9.43 16.86 -10.06
CA ASP A 31 9.40 18.00 -10.98
C ASP A 31 10.64 18.08 -11.89
N GLY A 32 11.12 16.92 -12.34
CA GLY A 32 12.35 16.80 -13.14
C GLY A 32 13.62 17.21 -12.39
N ARG A 33 13.63 17.20 -11.05
CA ARG A 33 14.75 17.62 -10.20
C ARG A 33 15.04 16.61 -9.10
N LEU A 34 16.33 16.47 -8.77
CA LEU A 34 16.74 16.06 -7.43
C LEU A 34 16.72 17.32 -6.56
N GLN A 35 15.90 17.34 -5.52
CA GLN A 35 15.72 18.53 -4.69
C GLN A 35 15.50 18.18 -3.22
N GLY A 36 15.74 19.16 -2.35
CA GLY A 36 15.48 18.96 -0.93
C GLY A 36 16.03 20.05 -0.03
N VAL A 37 16.08 19.72 1.26
CA VAL A 37 16.42 20.65 2.33
C VAL A 37 17.61 20.11 3.12
N VAL A 38 18.61 20.97 3.30
CA VAL A 38 19.85 20.69 4.03
C VAL A 38 19.96 21.61 5.24
N SER A 39 20.25 21.04 6.40
CA SER A 39 20.40 21.78 7.66
C SER A 39 21.56 22.78 7.60
N SER A 40 21.36 23.99 8.14
CA SER A 40 22.46 24.96 8.26
C SER A 40 23.48 24.62 9.35
N GLY A 41 23.14 23.70 10.26
CA GLY A 41 23.96 23.28 11.41
C GLY A 41 24.11 24.33 12.52
N SER A 42 23.62 25.56 12.31
CA SER A 42 23.77 26.69 13.22
C SER A 42 22.43 27.14 13.83
N ASP A 43 21.33 26.86 13.13
CA ASP A 43 19.97 27.14 13.56
C ASP A 43 19.04 26.11 12.89
N ILE A 44 18.12 25.53 13.67
CA ILE A 44 17.16 24.53 13.19
C ILE A 44 16.15 25.12 12.20
N GLU A 45 15.85 26.41 12.33
CA GLU A 45 14.90 27.14 11.48
C GLU A 45 15.53 27.62 10.17
N ARG A 46 16.86 27.77 10.15
CA ARG A 46 17.61 28.15 8.97
C ARG A 46 18.04 26.91 8.20
N VAL A 47 17.50 26.74 7.01
CA VAL A 47 17.80 25.60 6.14
C VAL A 47 18.19 26.07 4.74
N TYR A 48 18.97 25.25 4.04
CA TYR A 48 19.32 25.45 2.64
C TYR A 48 18.43 24.59 1.76
N VAL A 49 17.73 25.23 0.83
CA VAL A 49 17.00 24.57 -0.24
C VAL A 49 17.95 24.39 -1.41
N SER A 50 18.13 23.14 -1.84
CA SER A 50 19.06 22.76 -2.90
C SER A 50 18.34 21.96 -3.98
N SER A 51 18.72 22.15 -5.24
CA SER A 51 18.18 21.38 -6.36
C SER A 51 19.19 21.20 -7.50
N VAL A 52 19.01 20.13 -8.26
CA VAL A 52 19.71 19.79 -9.50
C VAL A 52 18.68 19.32 -10.52
N ALA A 53 18.60 19.98 -11.67
CA ALA A 53 17.69 19.60 -12.76
C ALA A 53 18.18 18.36 -13.52
N ALA A 54 17.27 17.48 -13.91
CA ALA A 54 17.57 16.32 -14.74
C ALA A 54 18.06 16.76 -16.14
N GLY A 55 19.02 16.02 -16.69
CA GLY A 55 19.61 16.23 -18.02
C GLY A 55 20.55 17.44 -18.15
N THR A 56 20.11 18.63 -17.74
CA THR A 56 20.95 19.86 -17.79
C THR A 56 21.87 20.00 -16.59
N PHE A 57 21.54 19.32 -15.49
CA PHE A 57 22.22 19.41 -14.20
C PHE A 57 22.29 20.82 -13.63
N ALA A 58 21.45 21.73 -14.15
CA ALA A 58 21.36 23.10 -13.69
C ALA A 58 21.01 23.13 -12.20
N PHE A 59 21.80 23.86 -11.41
CA PHE A 59 21.75 23.74 -9.96
C PHE A 59 21.43 25.06 -9.25
N ALA A 60 20.72 24.96 -8.14
CA ALA A 60 20.42 26.09 -7.27
C ALA A 60 20.61 25.71 -5.80
N CYS A 61 21.13 26.64 -5.01
CA CYS A 61 21.22 26.49 -3.55
C CYS A 61 21.06 27.85 -2.88
N SER A 62 20.08 27.96 -1.99
CA SER A 62 19.81 29.17 -1.21
C SER A 62 19.20 28.82 0.13
N THR A 63 19.25 29.73 1.09
CA THR A 63 18.50 29.56 2.34
C THR A 63 16.99 29.65 2.10
N ASN A 64 16.18 29.18 3.05
CA ASN A 64 14.71 29.28 3.03
C ASN A 64 14.19 30.73 3.06
N ASN A 65 15.03 31.72 3.39
CA ASN A 65 14.75 33.15 3.19
C ASN A 65 15.43 33.75 1.94
N ASN A 66 15.70 32.91 0.94
CA ASN A 66 16.22 33.28 -0.38
C ASN A 66 17.56 34.05 -0.36
N ARG A 67 18.47 33.76 0.59
CA ARG A 67 19.86 34.24 0.52
C ARG A 67 20.72 33.26 -0.28
N PRO A 68 21.58 33.72 -1.20
CA PRO A 68 22.39 32.83 -2.03
C PRO A 68 23.39 32.04 -1.19
N CYS A 69 23.63 30.78 -1.56
CA CYS A 69 24.65 29.97 -0.89
C CYS A 69 26.04 30.43 -1.32
N GLY A 70 26.85 30.90 -0.35
CA GLY A 70 28.23 31.35 -0.61
C GLY A 70 29.16 30.27 -1.18
N GLY A 71 28.82 29.00 -1.01
CA GLY A 71 29.58 27.85 -1.55
C GLY A 71 29.19 27.41 -2.95
N ALA A 72 28.14 27.99 -3.56
CA ALA A 72 27.65 27.63 -4.90
C ALA A 72 28.35 28.42 -6.03
N ARG A 73 29.62 28.83 -5.82
CA ARG A 73 30.38 29.65 -6.77
C ARG A 73 30.99 28.77 -7.86
N GLY A 74 30.29 28.60 -8.98
CA GLY A 74 30.80 27.93 -10.17
C GLY A 74 30.76 26.39 -10.15
N GLY A 75 30.04 25.79 -9.20
CA GLY A 75 29.85 24.34 -9.15
C GLY A 75 29.01 23.88 -7.95
N PHE A 76 28.83 22.57 -7.82
CA PHE A 76 28.04 21.98 -6.75
C PHE A 76 28.67 22.23 -5.37
N CYS A 77 27.98 23.00 -4.54
CA CYS A 77 28.35 23.26 -3.16
C CYS A 77 28.22 22.01 -2.27
N ASN A 78 28.74 22.08 -1.04
CA ASN A 78 28.64 20.98 -0.08
C ASN A 78 27.20 20.56 0.25
N HIS A 79 26.22 21.47 0.18
CA HIS A 79 24.81 21.12 0.39
C HIS A 79 24.27 20.26 -0.75
N ILE A 80 24.58 20.60 -2.01
CA ILE A 80 24.18 19.83 -3.18
C ILE A 80 24.84 18.45 -3.16
N ARG A 81 26.14 18.37 -2.85
CA ARG A 81 26.83 17.08 -2.71
C ARG A 81 26.21 16.21 -1.63
N ALA A 82 25.90 16.78 -0.47
CA ALA A 82 25.19 16.06 0.59
C ALA A 82 23.80 15.59 0.15
N LEU A 83 23.08 16.42 -0.60
CA LEU A 83 21.77 16.07 -1.16
C LEU A 83 21.88 14.85 -2.11
N VAL A 84 22.85 14.84 -3.02
CA VAL A 84 23.11 13.70 -3.92
C VAL A 84 23.44 12.44 -3.14
N THR A 85 24.33 12.53 -2.14
CA THR A 85 24.67 11.41 -1.27
C THR A 85 23.44 10.81 -0.60
N GLU A 86 22.60 11.65 0.01
CA GLU A 86 21.42 11.20 0.74
C GLU A 86 20.32 10.68 -0.19
N ALA A 87 20.21 11.21 -1.41
CA ALA A 87 19.34 10.66 -2.45
C ALA A 87 19.76 9.25 -2.87
N VAL A 88 21.06 9.01 -3.09
CA VAL A 88 21.59 7.68 -3.42
C VAL A 88 21.38 6.71 -2.27
N LEU A 89 21.55 7.17 -1.02
CA LEU A 89 21.24 6.35 0.16
C LEU A 89 19.75 6.01 0.25
N GLN A 90 18.85 6.99 0.06
CA GLN A 90 17.40 6.80 0.21
C GLN A 90 16.78 5.98 -0.93
N TYR A 91 17.10 6.32 -2.17
CA TYR A 91 16.42 5.80 -3.38
C TYR A 91 17.24 4.76 -4.15
N GLY A 92 18.53 4.63 -3.85
CA GLY A 92 19.46 3.79 -4.60
C GLY A 92 20.03 4.49 -5.84
N GLY A 93 21.31 4.24 -6.08
CA GLY A 93 22.11 4.85 -7.14
C GLY A 93 21.50 4.79 -8.55
N ARG A 94 21.10 3.60 -8.99
CA ARG A 94 20.52 3.37 -10.31
C ARG A 94 19.25 4.20 -10.56
N ARG A 95 18.40 4.33 -9.53
CA ARG A 95 17.16 5.12 -9.61
C ARG A 95 17.47 6.62 -9.74
N VAL A 96 18.41 7.12 -8.94
CA VAL A 96 18.85 8.52 -9.00
C VAL A 96 19.50 8.83 -10.35
N ALA A 97 20.36 7.95 -10.85
CA ALA A 97 21.03 8.08 -12.14
C ALA A 97 20.02 8.17 -13.30
N ARG A 98 19.08 7.21 -13.36
CA ARG A 98 18.01 7.17 -14.36
C ARG A 98 17.16 8.43 -14.33
N TYR A 99 16.72 8.83 -13.14
CA TYR A 99 15.86 10.01 -12.97
C TYR A 99 16.56 11.29 -13.41
N LEU A 100 17.83 11.47 -13.03
CA LEU A 100 18.62 12.63 -13.41
C LEU A 100 19.15 12.56 -14.85
N ARG A 101 19.00 11.42 -15.54
CA ARG A 101 19.55 11.17 -16.88
C ARG A 101 21.08 11.28 -16.90
N VAL A 102 21.72 10.74 -15.87
CA VAL A 102 23.18 10.65 -15.78
C VAL A 102 23.62 9.34 -16.40
N ASP A 103 24.47 9.40 -17.41
CA ASP A 103 25.17 8.23 -17.94
C ASP A 103 26.39 7.92 -17.06
N THR A 104 26.37 6.78 -16.38
CA THR A 104 27.49 6.27 -15.58
C THR A 104 28.29 5.19 -16.31
N GLY A 105 27.91 4.82 -17.54
CA GLY A 105 28.38 3.60 -18.19
C GLY A 105 28.19 2.37 -17.29
N ASP A 106 29.19 1.48 -17.28
CA ASP A 106 29.21 0.27 -16.45
C ASP A 106 29.62 0.54 -14.98
N ALA A 107 29.93 1.79 -14.61
CA ALA A 107 30.34 2.11 -13.25
C ALA A 107 29.18 1.93 -12.25
N ALA A 108 29.52 1.55 -11.02
CA ALA A 108 28.55 1.55 -9.94
C ALA A 108 28.02 2.99 -9.76
N ALA A 109 26.69 3.17 -9.85
CA ALA A 109 26.02 4.46 -9.73
C ALA A 109 26.00 5.01 -8.30
N ASP A 110 27.16 5.13 -7.66
CA ASP A 110 27.31 5.71 -6.33
C ASP A 110 27.30 7.25 -6.34
N ALA A 111 27.24 7.88 -5.17
CA ALA A 111 27.15 9.34 -5.09
C ALA A 111 28.38 10.08 -5.68
N PRO A 112 29.63 9.62 -5.46
CA PRO A 112 30.80 10.24 -6.10
C PRO A 112 30.78 10.16 -7.62
N SER A 113 30.47 9.01 -8.22
CA SER A 113 30.41 8.84 -9.67
C SER A 113 29.34 9.73 -10.31
N LEU A 114 28.14 9.76 -9.74
CA LEU A 114 27.06 10.63 -10.21
C LEU A 114 27.41 12.11 -10.10
N THR A 115 27.99 12.52 -8.96
CA THR A 115 28.44 13.90 -8.77
C THR A 115 29.52 14.28 -9.77
N GLY A 116 30.48 13.38 -10.01
CA GLY A 116 31.58 13.58 -10.96
C GLY A 116 31.07 13.73 -12.40
N ALA A 117 30.22 12.81 -12.85
CA ALA A 117 29.62 12.82 -14.18
C ALA A 117 28.81 14.11 -14.44
N MET A 118 27.96 14.52 -13.48
CA MET A 118 27.21 15.77 -13.59
C MET A 118 28.12 17.01 -13.58
N THR A 119 29.18 17.02 -12.76
CA THR A 119 30.09 18.18 -12.68
C THR A 119 30.92 18.32 -13.96
N ALA A 120 31.27 17.20 -14.61
CA ALA A 120 32.04 17.17 -15.85
C ALA A 120 31.32 17.85 -17.03
N THR A 121 29.98 17.99 -16.97
CA THR A 121 29.21 18.71 -18.00
C THR A 121 29.25 20.23 -17.82
N HIS A 122 29.97 20.75 -16.82
CA HIS A 122 30.00 22.16 -16.46
C HIS A 122 28.60 22.77 -16.29
N PRO A 123 27.79 22.22 -15.35
CA PRO A 123 26.39 22.60 -15.23
C PRO A 123 26.22 24.09 -14.90
N PRO A 124 25.21 24.76 -15.47
CA PRO A 124 24.95 26.16 -15.18
C PRO A 124 24.32 26.32 -13.79
N GLN A 125 24.58 27.46 -13.16
CA GLN A 125 23.83 27.87 -11.97
C GLN A 125 22.44 28.37 -12.40
N ALA A 126 21.39 27.70 -11.92
CA ALA A 126 20.01 28.07 -12.15
C ALA A 126 19.56 29.22 -11.24
N ASP A 127 18.40 29.81 -11.55
CA ASP A 127 17.72 30.72 -10.64
C ASP A 127 17.19 29.99 -9.38
N ARG A 128 16.65 30.76 -8.44
CA ARG A 128 16.17 30.25 -7.13
C ARG A 128 14.65 30.13 -7.06
N THR A 129 13.95 30.18 -8.19
CA THR A 129 12.48 30.20 -8.23
C THR A 129 11.85 28.93 -7.63
N ALA A 130 12.49 27.77 -7.84
CA ALA A 130 12.04 26.50 -7.28
C ALA A 130 12.14 26.42 -5.74
N ALA A 131 12.92 27.30 -5.09
CA ALA A 131 13.23 27.16 -3.67
C ALA A 131 11.98 27.23 -2.76
N ALA A 132 11.02 28.10 -3.11
CA ALA A 132 9.77 28.23 -2.36
C ALA A 132 8.93 26.94 -2.45
N ALA A 133 8.75 26.41 -3.66
CA ALA A 133 8.00 25.17 -3.88
C ALA A 133 8.61 23.97 -3.15
N VAL A 134 9.94 23.79 -3.22
CA VAL A 134 10.64 22.73 -2.50
C VAL A 134 10.49 22.89 -0.98
N PHE A 135 10.56 24.12 -0.47
CA PHE A 135 10.35 24.36 0.96
C PHE A 135 8.91 24.06 1.38
N SER A 136 7.90 24.44 0.59
CA SER A 136 6.50 24.08 0.85
C SER A 136 6.27 22.55 0.85
N ARG A 137 6.92 21.81 -0.06
CA ARG A 137 6.88 20.33 -0.07
C ARG A 137 7.51 19.75 1.19
N PHE A 138 8.61 20.32 1.66
CA PHE A 138 9.20 19.95 2.94
C PHE A 138 8.27 20.22 4.13
N LEU A 139 7.57 21.36 4.15
CA LEU A 139 6.59 21.64 5.19
C LEU A 139 5.44 20.62 5.19
N ARG A 140 4.94 20.24 4.00
CA ARG A 140 3.93 19.16 3.88
C ARG A 140 4.45 17.82 4.41
N HIS A 141 5.70 17.47 4.08
CA HIS A 141 6.35 16.26 4.60
C HIS A 141 6.44 16.26 6.13
N LEU A 142 6.71 17.41 6.75
CA LEU A 142 6.68 17.54 8.21
C LEU A 142 5.26 17.49 8.78
N ALA A 143 4.27 18.03 8.07
CA ALA A 143 2.89 18.11 8.53
C ALA A 143 2.26 16.72 8.79
N TYR A 144 2.71 15.67 8.09
CA TYR A 144 2.29 14.29 8.38
C TYR A 144 2.52 13.90 9.85
N LEU A 145 3.56 14.42 10.49
CA LEU A 145 3.92 14.08 11.87
C LEU A 145 3.08 14.80 12.93
N GLU A 146 2.35 15.84 12.55
CA GLU A 146 1.41 16.56 13.43
C GLU A 146 0.01 15.94 13.39
N LEU A 147 -0.26 15.00 12.46
CA LEU A 147 -1.53 14.31 12.37
C LEU A 147 -1.59 13.14 13.34
N ALA A 148 -2.65 13.10 14.15
CA ALA A 148 -2.89 11.99 15.06
C ALA A 148 -3.18 10.69 14.27
N PRO A 149 -2.64 9.54 14.72
CA PRO A 149 -3.03 8.25 14.16
C PRO A 149 -4.54 8.04 14.30
N GLY A 150 -5.13 7.29 13.39
CA GLY A 150 -6.56 6.97 13.38
C GLY A 150 -6.81 5.47 13.44
N THR A 151 -7.97 5.10 13.95
CA THR A 151 -8.42 3.70 14.10
C THR A 151 -9.56 3.33 13.16
N ALA A 152 -10.02 4.29 12.34
CA ALA A 152 -10.94 4.02 11.24
C ALA A 152 -10.30 3.06 10.21
N PRO A 153 -11.08 2.13 9.64
CA PRO A 153 -10.55 1.19 8.66
C PRO A 153 -10.08 1.90 7.39
N LEU A 154 -8.94 1.46 6.86
CA LEU A 154 -8.38 1.88 5.57
C LEU A 154 -8.19 0.66 4.65
N PRO A 155 -9.27 0.06 4.09
CA PRO A 155 -9.16 -1.10 3.21
C PRO A 155 -8.23 -0.89 2.01
N GLU A 156 -8.08 0.37 1.57
CA GLU A 156 -7.19 0.77 0.48
C GLU A 156 -5.72 0.39 0.72
N MET A 157 -5.32 0.23 1.99
CA MET A 157 -3.96 -0.17 2.32
C MET A 157 -3.60 -1.57 1.80
N HIS A 158 -4.58 -2.42 1.46
CA HIS A 158 -4.32 -3.73 0.82
C HIS A 158 -3.65 -3.63 -0.55
N TRP A 159 -3.86 -2.51 -1.27
CA TRP A 159 -3.11 -2.21 -2.49
C TRP A 159 -1.68 -1.77 -2.18
N PHE A 160 -1.31 -1.46 -0.94
CA PHE A 160 0.04 -1.01 -0.57
C PHE A 160 0.72 -2.03 0.37
N PRO A 161 1.06 -3.24 -0.13
CA PRO A 161 1.78 -4.22 0.69
C PRO A 161 3.09 -3.67 1.23
N PRO A 162 3.50 -4.08 2.43
CA PRO A 162 4.86 -3.85 2.89
C PRO A 162 5.83 -4.57 1.95
N SER A 163 7.06 -4.08 1.89
CA SER A 163 8.11 -4.70 1.09
C SER A 163 9.38 -4.86 1.89
N ARG A 164 9.94 -6.07 1.93
CA ARG A 164 11.29 -6.29 2.45
C ARG A 164 12.35 -5.61 1.57
N GLN A 165 13.45 -5.20 2.20
CA GLN A 165 14.62 -4.69 1.51
C GLN A 165 15.30 -5.83 0.73
N GLY A 166 15.64 -5.60 -0.53
CA GLY A 166 16.49 -6.51 -1.32
C GLY A 166 15.78 -7.37 -2.35
N ALA A 167 14.45 -7.50 -2.30
CA ALA A 167 13.69 -8.14 -3.37
C ALA A 167 13.71 -7.25 -4.63
N THR A 168 14.62 -7.53 -5.55
CA THR A 168 14.37 -7.29 -6.97
C THR A 168 13.12 -8.08 -7.30
N ALA A 169 12.14 -7.48 -7.98
CA ALA A 169 11.02 -8.25 -8.51
C ALA A 169 11.62 -9.36 -9.37
N ALA A 170 11.67 -10.59 -8.83
CA ALA A 170 12.02 -11.74 -9.61
C ALA A 170 10.89 -11.86 -10.63
N GLU A 171 11.22 -11.59 -11.88
CA GLU A 171 10.33 -11.78 -13.01
C GLU A 171 10.07 -13.28 -13.09
N THR A 172 8.89 -13.69 -12.64
CA THR A 172 8.36 -15.01 -12.98
C THR A 172 7.80 -14.91 -14.39
N ASP A 173 8.70 -14.91 -15.38
CA ASP A 173 8.35 -15.46 -16.68
C ASP A 173 8.16 -16.96 -16.44
N SER A 174 6.91 -17.39 -16.35
CA SER A 174 6.56 -18.80 -16.35
C SER A 174 6.85 -19.38 -17.74
N ALA A 175 8.12 -19.73 -17.97
CA ALA A 175 8.53 -20.56 -19.08
C ALA A 175 9.58 -21.57 -18.56
N ASP A 176 9.29 -22.85 -18.80
CA ASP A 176 10.11 -24.04 -18.51
C ASP A 176 10.29 -24.47 -17.04
N ALA A 177 9.21 -25.02 -16.48
CA ALA A 177 9.30 -26.09 -15.47
C ALA A 177 9.27 -27.47 -16.16
N THR A 178 10.25 -27.78 -17.02
CA THR A 178 10.44 -29.16 -17.52
C THR A 178 11.55 -29.83 -16.74
N GLY A 179 11.21 -30.32 -15.54
CA GLY A 179 12.15 -31.04 -14.68
C GLY A 179 11.58 -31.63 -13.39
N GLN A 180 10.26 -31.66 -13.20
CA GLN A 180 9.63 -32.39 -12.10
C GLN A 180 9.15 -33.75 -12.59
N ALA A 181 9.42 -34.79 -11.79
CA ALA A 181 8.78 -36.08 -11.96
C ALA A 181 7.27 -35.86 -11.96
N ALA A 182 6.56 -36.44 -12.92
CA ALA A 182 5.11 -36.32 -12.98
C ALA A 182 4.53 -36.82 -11.64
N PRO A 183 3.62 -36.06 -11.01
CA PRO A 183 2.98 -36.50 -9.78
C PRO A 183 2.26 -37.82 -10.03
N ASP A 184 2.24 -38.70 -9.03
CA ASP A 184 1.49 -39.94 -9.10
C ASP A 184 0.01 -39.63 -9.38
N ALA A 185 -0.68 -40.50 -10.13
CA ALA A 185 -2.05 -40.22 -10.60
C ALA A 185 -3.04 -39.87 -9.48
N GLU A 186 -2.83 -40.44 -8.29
CA GLU A 186 -3.63 -40.22 -7.09
C GLU A 186 -3.35 -38.84 -6.45
N GLU A 187 -2.11 -38.35 -6.49
CA GLU A 187 -1.75 -36.98 -6.06
C GLU A 187 -2.27 -35.93 -7.05
N ALA A 188 -2.23 -36.22 -8.35
CA ALA A 188 -2.80 -35.35 -9.38
C ALA A 188 -4.33 -35.23 -9.26
N GLU A 189 -5.02 -36.34 -8.98
CA GLU A 189 -6.47 -36.36 -8.76
C GLU A 189 -6.85 -35.60 -7.47
N ALA A 190 -6.13 -35.82 -6.36
CA ALA A 190 -6.34 -35.10 -5.11
C ALA A 190 -6.06 -33.59 -5.23
N ALA A 191 -5.00 -33.19 -5.94
CA ALA A 191 -4.69 -31.79 -6.21
C ALA A 191 -5.76 -31.11 -7.09
N SER A 192 -6.35 -31.85 -8.03
CA SER A 192 -7.45 -31.36 -8.88
C SER A 192 -8.78 -31.20 -8.14
N ALA A 193 -9.01 -32.01 -7.09
CA ALA A 193 -10.20 -31.94 -6.25
C ALA A 193 -10.13 -30.80 -5.21
N HIS A 194 -8.94 -30.22 -4.97
CA HIS A 194 -8.75 -29.15 -4.00
C HIS A 194 -9.64 -27.94 -4.34
N PRO A 195 -10.40 -27.37 -3.37
CA PRO A 195 -11.32 -26.27 -3.67
C PRO A 195 -10.61 -25.11 -4.39
N LEU A 196 -9.46 -24.65 -3.89
CA LEU A 196 -8.75 -23.51 -4.50
C LEU A 196 -8.21 -23.79 -5.92
N ALA A 197 -8.22 -25.04 -6.39
CA ALA A 197 -7.78 -25.42 -7.73
C ALA A 197 -8.91 -25.44 -8.77
N GLN A 198 -10.18 -25.48 -8.36
CA GLN A 198 -11.27 -25.62 -9.35
C GLN A 198 -11.49 -24.29 -10.10
N PRO A 199 -11.78 -24.33 -11.40
CA PRO A 199 -12.05 -23.13 -12.19
C PRO A 199 -13.27 -22.37 -11.65
N LEU A 200 -13.30 -21.07 -11.94
CA LEU A 200 -14.43 -20.18 -11.66
C LEU A 200 -15.04 -19.72 -12.97
N ASP A 201 -16.32 -20.04 -13.16
CA ASP A 201 -17.06 -19.69 -14.37
C ASP A 201 -17.07 -18.17 -14.61
N GLY A 202 -16.71 -17.75 -15.82
CA GLY A 202 -16.70 -16.34 -16.23
C GLY A 202 -15.59 -15.48 -15.62
N LEU A 203 -14.66 -16.06 -14.83
CA LEU A 203 -13.55 -15.32 -14.23
C LEU A 203 -12.67 -14.65 -15.30
N ASP A 204 -12.26 -15.41 -16.31
CA ASP A 204 -11.38 -14.91 -17.37
C ASP A 204 -12.05 -13.81 -18.19
N ASP A 205 -13.33 -13.98 -18.51
CA ASP A 205 -14.13 -12.98 -19.23
C ASP A 205 -14.26 -11.67 -18.43
N ALA A 206 -14.56 -11.78 -17.13
CA ALA A 206 -14.65 -10.61 -16.24
C ALA A 206 -13.30 -9.88 -16.13
N LEU A 207 -12.19 -10.62 -15.96
CA LEU A 207 -10.85 -10.03 -15.90
C LEU A 207 -10.41 -9.43 -17.24
N ALA A 208 -10.80 -10.03 -18.36
CA ALA A 208 -10.55 -9.51 -19.71
C ALA A 208 -11.31 -8.21 -20.00
N ALA A 209 -12.56 -8.08 -19.52
CA ALA A 209 -13.32 -6.84 -19.60
C ALA A 209 -12.65 -5.73 -18.77
N VAL A 210 -12.12 -6.04 -17.58
CA VAL A 210 -11.36 -5.07 -16.78
C VAL A 210 -10.01 -4.72 -17.44
N ASP A 211 -9.30 -5.71 -18.00
CA ASP A 211 -8.05 -5.49 -18.75
C ASP A 211 -8.29 -4.52 -19.93
N ALA A 212 -9.45 -4.59 -20.57
CA ALA A 212 -9.84 -3.68 -21.65
C ALA A 212 -9.97 -2.23 -21.15
N VAL A 213 -10.64 -1.99 -20.03
CA VAL A 213 -10.73 -0.66 -19.42
C VAL A 213 -9.35 -0.12 -19.04
N ASP A 214 -8.51 -0.97 -18.44
CA ASP A 214 -7.17 -0.58 -18.00
C ASP A 214 -6.27 -0.17 -19.20
N ARG A 215 -6.39 -0.86 -20.34
CA ARG A 215 -5.76 -0.46 -21.60
C ARG A 215 -6.32 0.86 -22.14
N ALA A 216 -7.63 1.06 -22.10
CA ALA A 216 -8.24 2.31 -22.54
C ALA A 216 -7.73 3.51 -21.71
N LEU A 217 -7.64 3.37 -20.38
CA LEU A 217 -7.07 4.38 -19.47
C LEU A 217 -5.57 4.61 -19.69
N THR A 218 -4.83 3.62 -20.18
CA THR A 218 -3.40 3.77 -20.50
C THR A 218 -3.17 4.83 -21.59
N GLY A 219 -3.98 4.80 -22.65
CA GLY A 219 -3.89 5.77 -23.76
C GLY A 219 -4.67 7.07 -23.54
N GLY A 220 -5.55 7.12 -22.55
CA GLY A 220 -6.36 8.30 -22.20
C GLY A 220 -7.65 8.43 -23.02
N LEU A 221 -8.63 9.11 -22.43
CA LEU A 221 -10.01 9.20 -22.93
C LEU A 221 -10.36 10.56 -23.55
N LEU A 222 -9.41 11.49 -23.66
CA LEU A 222 -9.64 12.79 -24.30
C LEU A 222 -9.78 12.67 -25.83
N ARG A 223 -8.98 11.79 -26.45
CA ARG A 223 -8.96 11.53 -27.90
C ARG A 223 -8.77 10.03 -28.15
N PRO A 224 -9.74 9.20 -27.77
CA PRO A 224 -9.61 7.75 -27.85
C PRO A 224 -9.45 7.28 -29.30
N ARG A 225 -8.64 6.25 -29.49
CA ARG A 225 -8.53 5.49 -30.74
C ARG A 225 -9.69 4.50 -30.86
N PRO A 226 -10.01 4.00 -32.07
CA PRO A 226 -11.05 2.99 -32.27
C PRO A 226 -10.90 1.75 -31.37
N GLU A 227 -9.67 1.31 -31.14
CA GLU A 227 -9.34 0.18 -30.24
C GLU A 227 -9.76 0.47 -28.79
N GLN A 228 -9.51 1.68 -28.28
CA GLN A 228 -9.93 2.08 -26.94
C GLN A 228 -11.46 2.14 -26.83
N GLY A 229 -12.15 2.53 -27.90
CA GLY A 229 -13.61 2.50 -27.94
C GLY A 229 -14.19 1.07 -27.92
N ALA A 230 -13.55 0.14 -28.64
CA ALA A 230 -13.90 -1.28 -28.59
C ALA A 230 -13.66 -1.87 -27.19
N ASP A 231 -12.55 -1.51 -26.54
CA ASP A 231 -12.23 -1.90 -25.17
C ASP A 231 -13.30 -1.41 -24.17
N LEU A 232 -13.81 -0.18 -24.30
CA LEU A 232 -14.89 0.36 -23.46
C LEU A 232 -16.24 -0.31 -23.73
N THR A 233 -16.51 -0.68 -24.98
CA THR A 233 -17.72 -1.42 -25.35
C THR A 233 -17.75 -2.80 -24.69
N HIS A 234 -16.57 -3.44 -24.54
CA HIS A 234 -16.45 -4.71 -23.83
C HIS A 234 -16.94 -4.62 -22.38
N LEU A 235 -16.60 -3.55 -21.66
CA LEU A 235 -17.13 -3.29 -20.32
C LEU A 235 -18.67 -3.21 -20.33
N ALA A 236 -19.24 -2.44 -21.27
CA ALA A 236 -20.69 -2.27 -21.37
C ALA A 236 -21.41 -3.62 -21.61
N HIS A 237 -20.85 -4.49 -22.44
CA HIS A 237 -21.38 -5.84 -22.64
C HIS A 237 -21.28 -6.71 -21.39
N ALA A 238 -20.14 -6.68 -20.68
CA ALA A 238 -19.92 -7.46 -19.47
C ALA A 238 -20.92 -7.12 -18.35
N VAL A 239 -21.41 -5.88 -18.30
CA VAL A 239 -22.39 -5.42 -17.30
C VAL A 239 -23.83 -5.33 -17.84
N ALA A 240 -24.09 -5.81 -19.06
CA ALA A 240 -25.37 -5.60 -19.75
C ALA A 240 -26.58 -6.22 -19.04
N ALA A 241 -26.37 -7.28 -18.25
CA ALA A 241 -27.42 -7.93 -17.46
C ALA A 241 -27.61 -7.30 -16.05
N SER A 242 -26.87 -6.22 -15.74
CA SER A 242 -26.89 -5.58 -14.43
C SER A 242 -27.73 -4.30 -14.42
N PRO A 243 -28.09 -3.76 -13.24
CA PRO A 243 -28.70 -2.44 -13.11
C PRO A 243 -27.86 -1.28 -13.67
N LEU A 244 -26.56 -1.48 -13.94
CA LEU A 244 -25.66 -0.47 -14.48
C LEU A 244 -25.65 -0.40 -16.01
N ALA A 245 -26.32 -1.33 -16.70
CA ALA A 245 -26.20 -1.55 -18.14
C ALA A 245 -26.37 -0.25 -18.97
N SER A 246 -27.47 0.49 -18.76
CA SER A 246 -27.75 1.70 -19.53
C SER A 246 -26.73 2.81 -19.29
N ARG A 247 -26.35 3.03 -18.02
CA ARG A 247 -25.40 4.07 -17.62
C ARG A 247 -23.98 3.78 -18.11
N VAL A 248 -23.55 2.53 -18.04
CA VAL A 248 -22.21 2.13 -18.50
C VAL A 248 -22.15 2.12 -20.02
N ALA A 249 -23.21 1.68 -20.72
CA ALA A 249 -23.28 1.77 -22.19
C ALA A 249 -23.20 3.23 -22.66
N GLU A 250 -24.00 4.13 -22.08
CA GLU A 250 -23.94 5.56 -22.39
C GLU A 250 -22.54 6.13 -22.13
N ALA A 251 -21.94 5.79 -20.99
CA ALA A 251 -20.60 6.24 -20.66
C ALA A 251 -19.52 5.71 -21.60
N ALA A 252 -19.62 4.45 -22.02
CA ALA A 252 -18.72 3.85 -23.01
C ALA A 252 -18.83 4.57 -24.36
N ASP A 253 -20.04 4.86 -24.84
CA ASP A 253 -20.27 5.59 -26.09
C ASP A 253 -19.69 7.00 -26.04
N LYS A 254 -19.96 7.73 -24.95
CA LYS A 254 -19.48 9.12 -24.76
C LYS A 254 -17.97 9.16 -24.61
N ALA A 255 -17.39 8.23 -23.86
CA ALA A 255 -15.94 8.12 -23.71
C ALA A 255 -15.28 7.75 -25.03
N SER A 256 -15.84 6.83 -25.81
CA SER A 256 -15.36 6.45 -27.15
C SER A 256 -15.42 7.60 -28.17
N ALA A 257 -16.36 8.53 -27.99
CA ALA A 257 -16.46 9.75 -28.80
C ALA A 257 -15.53 10.90 -28.32
N GLY A 258 -14.78 10.71 -27.24
CA GLY A 258 -13.99 11.79 -26.62
C GLY A 258 -14.84 12.89 -25.96
N ALA A 259 -16.09 12.57 -25.63
CA ALA A 259 -17.09 13.50 -25.10
C ALA A 259 -17.54 13.16 -23.67
N ALA A 260 -16.84 12.26 -22.99
CA ALA A 260 -17.16 11.87 -21.61
C ALA A 260 -16.94 13.02 -20.62
N GLY A 261 -18.03 13.36 -19.92
CA GLY A 261 -18.03 14.15 -18.69
C GLY A 261 -17.71 13.33 -17.43
N GLU A 262 -17.74 14.01 -16.29
CA GLU A 262 -17.48 13.46 -14.96
C GLU A 262 -18.38 12.25 -14.62
N GLU A 263 -19.68 12.39 -14.89
CA GLU A 263 -20.70 11.36 -14.65
C GLU A 263 -20.44 10.07 -15.45
N HIS A 264 -19.83 10.21 -16.63
CA HIS A 264 -19.49 9.07 -17.48
C HIS A 264 -18.26 8.34 -16.92
N PHE A 265 -17.23 9.07 -16.47
CA PHE A 265 -16.08 8.45 -15.79
C PHE A 265 -16.48 7.74 -14.49
N VAL A 266 -17.40 8.33 -13.73
CA VAL A 266 -18.00 7.69 -12.55
C VAL A 266 -18.70 6.38 -12.92
N ALA A 267 -19.51 6.38 -13.99
CA ALA A 267 -20.19 5.17 -14.45
C ALA A 267 -19.20 4.07 -14.92
N LEU A 268 -18.14 4.43 -15.63
CA LEU A 268 -17.09 3.48 -16.03
C LEU A 268 -16.36 2.90 -14.80
N ALA A 269 -16.00 3.73 -13.82
CA ALA A 269 -15.39 3.27 -12.57
C ALA A 269 -16.34 2.35 -11.79
N ALA A 270 -17.63 2.66 -11.74
CA ALA A 270 -18.64 1.84 -11.07
C ALA A 270 -18.82 0.48 -11.77
N GLY A 271 -18.91 0.44 -13.11
CA GLY A 271 -18.99 -0.80 -13.88
C GLY A 271 -17.76 -1.69 -13.67
N ARG A 272 -16.57 -1.09 -13.71
CA ARG A 272 -15.30 -1.78 -13.43
C ARG A 272 -15.25 -2.34 -12.01
N ALA A 273 -15.62 -1.55 -11.01
CA ALA A 273 -15.67 -1.98 -9.61
C ALA A 273 -16.72 -3.07 -9.37
N ALA A 274 -17.87 -3.01 -10.04
CA ALA A 274 -18.91 -4.04 -9.94
C ALA A 274 -18.45 -5.40 -10.49
N LEU A 275 -17.73 -5.42 -11.62
CA LEU A 275 -17.13 -6.66 -12.14
C LEU A 275 -16.10 -7.26 -11.17
N LEU A 276 -15.21 -6.42 -10.63
CA LEU A 276 -14.22 -6.87 -9.63
C LEU A 276 -14.90 -7.32 -8.33
N GLY A 277 -16.02 -6.70 -7.96
CA GLY A 277 -16.86 -7.14 -6.85
C GLY A 277 -17.49 -8.51 -7.09
N ALA A 278 -17.98 -8.78 -8.31
CA ALA A 278 -18.49 -10.10 -8.67
C ALA A 278 -17.38 -11.18 -8.63
N VAL A 279 -16.17 -10.85 -9.11
CA VAL A 279 -14.99 -11.73 -9.00
C VAL A 279 -14.65 -11.99 -7.53
N HIS A 280 -14.61 -10.94 -6.70
CA HIS A 280 -14.39 -11.08 -5.27
C HIS A 280 -15.42 -12.02 -4.63
N ASP A 281 -16.70 -11.85 -4.94
CA ASP A 281 -17.77 -12.66 -4.34
C ASP A 281 -17.65 -14.13 -4.75
N ALA A 282 -17.31 -14.43 -6.01
CA ALA A 282 -17.02 -15.79 -6.47
C ALA A 282 -15.80 -16.41 -5.76
N LEU A 283 -14.71 -15.65 -5.63
CA LEU A 283 -13.52 -16.08 -4.88
C LEU A 283 -13.84 -16.31 -3.40
N ALA A 284 -14.67 -15.47 -2.80
CA ALA A 284 -15.06 -15.58 -1.40
C ALA A 284 -15.87 -16.85 -1.13
N VAL A 285 -16.79 -17.23 -2.02
CA VAL A 285 -17.49 -18.53 -1.95
C VAL A 285 -16.48 -19.67 -1.97
N ARG A 286 -15.49 -19.62 -2.85
CA ARG A 286 -14.49 -20.70 -2.91
C ARG A 286 -13.62 -20.77 -1.66
N VAL A 287 -13.27 -19.63 -1.07
CA VAL A 287 -12.55 -19.58 0.21
C VAL A 287 -13.43 -20.08 1.36
N GLN A 288 -14.75 -19.88 1.32
CA GLN A 288 -15.66 -20.46 2.31
C GLN A 288 -15.65 -21.99 2.22
N GLU A 289 -15.72 -22.58 1.02
CA GLU A 289 -15.59 -24.03 0.83
C GLU A 289 -14.24 -24.56 1.36
N PHE A 290 -13.14 -23.87 1.04
CA PHE A 290 -11.82 -24.25 1.55
C PHE A 290 -11.71 -24.19 3.08
N THR A 291 -12.36 -23.20 3.70
CA THR A 291 -12.22 -22.95 5.14
C THR A 291 -13.31 -23.59 5.99
N GLY A 292 -14.37 -24.11 5.35
CA GLY A 292 -15.55 -24.68 6.02
C GLY A 292 -16.41 -23.67 6.78
N ARG A 293 -16.23 -22.36 6.55
CA ARG A 293 -16.89 -21.29 7.32
C ARG A 293 -18.09 -20.71 6.60
N THR A 294 -19.14 -20.41 7.36
CA THR A 294 -20.36 -19.76 6.86
C THR A 294 -20.26 -18.23 7.03
N PRO A 295 -20.59 -17.44 6.00
CA PRO A 295 -20.62 -15.98 6.12
C PRO A 295 -21.83 -15.51 6.93
N ALA A 296 -21.69 -14.37 7.61
CA ALA A 296 -22.83 -13.67 8.18
C ALA A 296 -23.69 -13.03 7.08
N GLU A 297 -25.00 -13.04 7.26
CA GLU A 297 -25.92 -12.34 6.36
C GLU A 297 -25.83 -10.83 6.58
N ARG A 298 -25.72 -10.05 5.48
CA ARG A 298 -25.65 -8.58 5.58
C ARG A 298 -27.04 -7.98 5.57
N GLN A 299 -27.32 -7.11 6.53
CA GLN A 299 -28.48 -6.21 6.43
C GLN A 299 -28.13 -4.98 5.58
N PRO A 300 -29.06 -4.50 4.72
CA PRO A 300 -28.84 -3.30 3.92
C PRO A 300 -28.69 -2.08 4.83
N SER A 301 -27.63 -1.29 4.61
CA SER A 301 -27.37 -0.04 5.31
C SER A 301 -28.18 1.12 4.70
N ALA A 302 -28.61 2.05 5.54
CA ALA A 302 -29.28 3.28 5.09
C ALA A 302 -28.30 4.23 4.37
N PRO A 303 -28.79 5.05 3.43
CA PRO A 303 -27.97 6.04 2.75
C PRO A 303 -27.58 7.20 3.68
N ASP A 304 -26.35 7.70 3.51
CA ASP A 304 -25.75 8.75 4.34
C ASP A 304 -26.15 10.17 3.91
N ALA A 305 -25.95 11.14 4.81
CA ALA A 305 -26.02 12.57 4.52
C ALA A 305 -24.70 13.08 3.89
N PRO A 306 -24.76 14.01 2.92
CA PRO A 306 -23.56 14.52 2.26
C PRO A 306 -22.84 15.58 3.11
N ASP A 307 -21.54 15.41 3.33
CA ASP A 307 -20.65 16.46 3.85
C ASP A 307 -19.38 16.60 3.00
N ALA A 308 -18.80 17.81 2.99
CA ALA A 308 -17.58 18.22 2.27
C ALA A 308 -17.63 18.25 0.72
N ALA A 309 -18.77 18.63 0.13
CA ALA A 309 -18.99 18.64 -1.32
C ALA A 309 -17.87 19.30 -2.17
N ASN A 310 -17.29 20.42 -1.71
CA ASN A 310 -16.31 21.17 -2.49
C ASN A 310 -14.94 20.46 -2.59
N LEU A 311 -14.46 19.82 -1.52
CA LEU A 311 -13.17 19.11 -1.54
C LEU A 311 -13.27 17.80 -2.34
N LEU A 312 -14.39 17.10 -2.21
CA LEU A 312 -14.67 15.89 -2.99
C LEU A 312 -14.79 16.21 -4.48
N ALA A 313 -15.40 17.34 -4.85
CA ALA A 313 -15.46 17.80 -6.24
C ALA A 313 -14.05 18.10 -6.82
N ALA A 314 -13.17 18.74 -6.04
CA ALA A 314 -11.80 19.00 -6.48
C ALA A 314 -11.00 17.71 -6.74
N ALA A 315 -11.09 16.73 -5.82
CA ALA A 315 -10.49 15.41 -6.00
C ALA A 315 -11.01 14.72 -7.27
N ARG A 316 -12.33 14.77 -7.48
CA ARG A 316 -12.97 14.14 -8.63
C ARG A 316 -12.57 14.80 -9.95
N SER A 317 -12.45 16.13 -9.99
CA SER A 317 -11.95 16.85 -11.17
C SER A 317 -10.55 16.40 -11.55
N TRP A 318 -9.63 16.32 -10.57
CA TRP A 318 -8.27 15.84 -10.81
C TRP A 318 -8.22 14.40 -11.35
N LEU A 319 -9.05 13.51 -10.80
CA LEU A 319 -9.18 12.13 -11.28
C LEU A 319 -9.76 12.05 -12.71
N CYS A 320 -10.66 12.97 -13.08
CA CYS A 320 -11.16 13.06 -14.45
C CYS A 320 -10.07 13.54 -15.42
N ASP A 321 -9.22 14.48 -15.00
CA ASP A 321 -8.11 14.97 -15.82
C ASP A 321 -7.04 13.89 -16.02
N LEU A 322 -6.81 13.04 -15.02
CA LEU A 322 -6.01 11.82 -15.17
C LEU A 322 -6.61 10.87 -16.22
N ALA A 323 -7.91 10.56 -16.15
CA ALA A 323 -8.56 9.67 -17.11
C ALA A 323 -8.53 10.22 -18.55
N ARG A 324 -8.71 11.53 -18.72
CA ARG A 324 -8.60 12.21 -20.01
C ARG A 324 -7.20 12.11 -20.58
N SER A 325 -6.19 12.41 -19.77
CA SER A 325 -4.77 12.41 -20.18
C SER A 325 -4.25 10.99 -20.43
N GLY A 326 -4.73 10.03 -19.64
CA GLY A 326 -4.25 8.66 -19.60
C GLY A 326 -2.86 8.54 -18.95
N TRP A 327 -2.46 7.31 -18.64
CA TRP A 327 -1.20 7.03 -17.97
C TRP A 327 0.02 7.48 -18.77
N GLN A 328 -0.03 7.38 -20.10
CA GLN A 328 1.05 7.86 -20.98
C GLN A 328 1.08 9.38 -21.10
N GLY A 329 -0.03 10.07 -20.80
CA GLY A 329 -0.16 11.52 -20.90
C GLY A 329 0.15 12.28 -19.60
N ILE A 330 0.46 11.60 -18.50
CA ILE A 330 0.77 12.29 -17.23
C ILE A 330 2.08 13.09 -17.32
N ASP A 331 2.05 14.30 -16.78
CA ASP A 331 3.20 15.18 -16.62
C ASP A 331 3.29 15.76 -15.20
N HIS A 332 4.35 16.53 -14.93
CA HIS A 332 4.60 17.03 -13.58
C HIS A 332 3.54 18.05 -13.13
N GLU A 333 2.92 18.78 -14.06
CA GLU A 333 1.91 19.79 -13.74
C GLU A 333 0.60 19.11 -13.31
N LEU A 334 0.13 18.13 -14.08
CA LEU A 334 -1.06 17.34 -13.75
C LEU A 334 -0.91 16.64 -12.39
N ILE A 335 0.24 16.03 -12.12
CA ILE A 335 0.46 15.34 -10.84
C ILE A 335 0.57 16.33 -9.67
N ALA A 336 1.19 17.50 -9.86
CA ALA A 336 1.28 18.54 -8.82
C ALA A 336 -0.09 19.05 -8.37
N GLY A 337 -1.12 18.97 -9.23
CA GLY A 337 -2.51 19.33 -8.89
C GLY A 337 -3.12 18.57 -7.72
N SER A 338 -2.61 17.37 -7.40
CA SER A 338 -3.06 16.56 -6.25
C SER A 338 -2.68 17.15 -4.89
N ALA A 339 -1.52 17.81 -4.80
CA ALA A 339 -0.93 18.24 -3.53
C ALA A 339 -1.83 19.16 -2.68
N PRO A 340 -2.46 20.23 -3.23
CA PRO A 340 -3.37 21.06 -2.45
C PRO A 340 -4.63 20.31 -2.02
N ILE A 341 -5.13 19.38 -2.85
CA ILE A 341 -6.32 18.57 -2.55
C ILE A 341 -6.02 17.66 -1.34
N VAL A 342 -4.94 16.89 -1.40
CA VAL A 342 -4.50 16.01 -0.31
C VAL A 342 -4.26 16.82 0.97
N SER A 343 -3.57 17.95 0.88
CA SER A 343 -3.26 18.79 2.04
C SER A 343 -4.51 19.33 2.74
N ALA A 344 -5.61 19.54 2.00
CA ALA A 344 -6.89 19.97 2.55
C ALA A 344 -7.72 18.81 3.13
N LEU A 345 -7.65 17.61 2.53
CA LEU A 345 -8.41 16.44 3.00
C LEU A 345 -7.79 15.78 4.25
N LEU A 346 -6.46 15.69 4.30
CA LEU A 346 -5.74 14.86 5.27
C LEU A 346 -5.96 15.24 6.76
N PRO A 347 -6.11 16.54 7.13
CA PRO A 347 -6.41 16.94 8.50
C PRO A 347 -7.76 16.43 9.02
N ASP A 348 -8.74 16.25 8.15
CA ASP A 348 -10.09 15.78 8.52
C ASP A 348 -10.10 14.24 8.62
N PRO A 349 -10.34 13.65 9.81
CA PRO A 349 -10.42 12.20 9.97
C PRO A 349 -11.48 11.53 9.08
N ALA A 350 -12.61 12.20 8.79
CA ALA A 350 -13.68 11.62 7.97
C ALA A 350 -13.25 11.51 6.49
N LEU A 351 -12.39 12.42 6.02
CA LEU A 351 -11.89 12.45 4.65
C LEU A 351 -10.55 11.72 4.47
N ARG A 352 -9.96 11.24 5.57
CA ARG A 352 -8.62 10.65 5.58
C ARG A 352 -8.50 9.40 4.71
N ARG A 353 -9.58 8.61 4.59
CA ARG A 353 -9.61 7.42 3.73
C ARG A 353 -9.31 7.78 2.27
N LEU A 354 -10.02 8.76 1.71
CA LEU A 354 -9.75 9.27 0.38
C LEU A 354 -8.39 9.97 0.31
N ALA A 355 -8.04 10.77 1.31
CA ALA A 355 -6.77 11.50 1.34
C ALA A 355 -5.56 10.58 1.23
N VAL A 356 -5.51 9.50 2.02
CA VAL A 356 -4.42 8.51 2.01
C VAL A 356 -4.31 7.82 0.67
N LEU A 357 -5.44 7.45 0.06
CA LEU A 357 -5.45 6.83 -1.27
C LEU A 357 -4.92 7.79 -2.34
N LEU A 358 -5.41 9.03 -2.37
CA LEU A 358 -4.96 10.04 -3.34
C LEU A 358 -3.49 10.37 -3.17
N ASP A 359 -3.03 10.52 -1.93
CA ASP A 359 -1.63 10.82 -1.63
C ASP A 359 -0.73 9.66 -2.07
N GLY A 360 -1.15 8.43 -1.78
CA GLY A 360 -0.43 7.24 -2.20
C GLY A 360 -0.35 7.10 -3.72
N PHE A 361 -1.49 7.25 -4.39
CA PHE A 361 -1.58 7.18 -5.85
C PHE A 361 -0.78 8.30 -6.53
N ALA A 362 -0.90 9.53 -6.05
CA ALA A 362 -0.13 10.67 -6.57
C ALA A 362 1.37 10.48 -6.41
N ALA A 363 1.83 9.88 -5.31
CA ALA A 363 3.25 9.58 -5.11
C ALA A 363 3.78 8.54 -6.12
N GLU A 364 2.99 7.52 -6.48
CA GLU A 364 3.35 6.57 -7.53
C GLU A 364 3.41 7.19 -8.91
N LEU A 365 2.42 8.03 -9.24
CA LEU A 365 2.39 8.76 -10.51
C LEU A 365 3.57 9.74 -10.60
N ALA A 366 3.87 10.46 -9.52
CA ALA A 366 5.01 11.38 -9.46
C ALA A 366 6.34 10.67 -9.68
N ALA A 367 6.52 9.48 -9.10
CA ALA A 367 7.73 8.67 -9.27
C ALA A 367 7.88 8.10 -10.69
N SER A 368 6.77 8.00 -11.43
CA SER A 368 6.67 7.47 -12.79
C SER A 368 6.55 8.56 -13.86
N CYS A 369 6.63 9.83 -13.48
CA CYS A 369 6.43 10.97 -14.37
C CYS A 369 7.73 11.37 -15.11
N PRO A 370 7.69 11.70 -16.42
CA PRO A 370 6.52 11.74 -17.29
C PRO A 370 6.12 10.36 -17.83
N GLY A 371 4.80 10.14 -17.96
CA GLY A 371 4.23 8.86 -18.38
C GLY A 371 4.67 8.41 -19.77
N ALA A 372 4.93 9.35 -20.67
CA ALA A 372 5.38 9.09 -22.04
C ALA A 372 6.73 8.37 -22.14
N THR A 373 7.50 8.31 -21.03
CA THR A 373 8.80 7.64 -20.98
C THR A 373 8.75 6.26 -20.31
N LEU A 374 7.57 5.83 -19.86
CA LEU A 374 7.41 4.54 -19.21
C LEU A 374 7.42 3.42 -20.25
N GLU A 375 8.31 2.47 -20.05
CA GLU A 375 8.36 1.23 -20.84
C GLU A 375 7.20 0.28 -20.49
N ARG A 376 6.79 0.27 -19.22
CA ARG A 376 5.72 -0.58 -18.68
C ARG A 376 4.86 0.23 -17.73
N ILE A 377 3.56 -0.09 -17.71
CA ILE A 377 2.55 0.63 -16.93
C ILE A 377 1.80 -0.39 -16.07
N PRO A 378 1.69 -0.19 -14.74
CA PRO A 378 0.98 -1.10 -13.84
C PRO A 378 -0.53 -0.88 -13.98
N ALA A 379 -1.07 -1.22 -15.16
CA ALA A 379 -2.38 -0.74 -15.61
C ALA A 379 -3.52 -1.21 -14.70
N ARG A 380 -3.48 -2.46 -14.20
CA ARG A 380 -4.46 -2.97 -13.24
C ARG A 380 -4.48 -2.15 -11.96
N ARG A 381 -3.31 -2.00 -11.33
CA ARG A 381 -3.12 -1.23 -10.11
C ARG A 381 -3.63 0.21 -10.26
N TRP A 382 -3.17 0.93 -11.28
CA TRP A 382 -3.57 2.33 -11.45
C TRP A 382 -5.05 2.47 -11.81
N GLY A 383 -5.61 1.52 -12.56
CA GLY A 383 -7.05 1.40 -12.78
C GLY A 383 -7.83 1.20 -11.48
N ASP A 384 -7.36 0.33 -10.58
CA ASP A 384 -7.98 0.07 -9.27
C ASP A 384 -7.95 1.30 -8.37
N LEU A 385 -6.77 1.94 -8.23
CA LEU A 385 -6.60 3.13 -7.41
C LEU A 385 -7.45 4.30 -7.93
N TRP A 386 -7.49 4.50 -9.26
CA TRP A 386 -8.32 5.52 -9.90
C TRP A 386 -9.81 5.26 -9.67
N ALA A 387 -10.29 4.04 -9.96
CA ALA A 387 -11.70 3.70 -9.82
C ALA A 387 -12.16 3.81 -8.37
N ARG A 388 -11.36 3.29 -7.41
CA ARG A 388 -11.65 3.42 -5.99
C ARG A 388 -11.68 4.89 -5.56
N ALA A 389 -10.68 5.68 -5.93
CA ALA A 389 -10.60 7.08 -5.53
C ALA A 389 -11.82 7.86 -6.07
N LEU A 390 -12.22 7.60 -7.32
CA LEU A 390 -13.36 8.26 -7.93
C LEU A 390 -14.66 7.91 -7.20
N LEU A 391 -14.88 6.64 -6.86
CA LEU A 391 -16.06 6.20 -6.13
C LEU A 391 -16.10 6.73 -4.69
N LEU A 392 -14.96 6.85 -4.01
CA LEU A 392 -14.86 7.45 -2.67
C LEU A 392 -15.21 8.95 -2.64
N THR A 393 -15.25 9.63 -3.79
CA THR A 393 -15.73 11.02 -3.85
C THR A 393 -17.26 11.12 -3.86
N LEU A 394 -17.99 10.02 -4.01
CA LEU A 394 -19.45 10.03 -4.06
C LEU A 394 -20.08 10.01 -2.66
N PRO A 395 -21.23 10.68 -2.46
CA PRO A 395 -22.00 10.55 -1.23
C PRO A 395 -22.34 9.09 -0.92
N GLY A 396 -22.27 8.70 0.36
CA GLY A 396 -22.54 7.33 0.81
C GLY A 396 -21.42 6.33 0.57
N ALA A 397 -20.29 6.74 -0.02
CA ALA A 397 -19.15 5.85 -0.25
C ALA A 397 -18.39 5.48 1.04
N LEU A 398 -18.53 6.28 2.10
CA LEU A 398 -17.82 6.09 3.37
C LEU A 398 -18.64 5.33 4.42
N GLY A 399 -19.92 5.05 4.16
CA GLY A 399 -20.78 4.17 4.96
C GLY A 399 -20.82 4.53 6.45
N THR A 400 -21.64 5.50 6.85
CA THR A 400 -21.73 5.95 8.26
C THR A 400 -22.90 5.32 9.01
N GLY A 401 -22.99 3.99 8.98
CA GLY A 401 -23.89 3.27 9.89
C GLY A 401 -23.50 3.52 11.36
N ALA A 402 -24.49 3.56 12.26
CA ALA A 402 -24.20 3.60 13.69
C ALA A 402 -23.39 2.35 14.07
N PRO A 403 -22.24 2.49 14.75
CA PRO A 403 -21.39 1.35 15.03
C PRO A 403 -22.08 0.40 16.00
N ASP A 404 -21.93 -0.90 15.75
CA ASP A 404 -22.27 -1.95 16.72
C ASP A 404 -21.43 -1.76 17.99
N ARG A 405 -21.94 -2.23 19.12
CA ARG A 405 -21.22 -2.23 20.40
C ARG A 405 -20.92 -3.65 20.82
N LEU A 406 -19.63 -3.99 20.85
CA LEU A 406 -19.17 -5.33 21.13
C LEU A 406 -18.58 -5.43 22.54
N THR A 407 -19.11 -6.38 23.31
CA THR A 407 -18.64 -6.73 24.65
C THR A 407 -18.31 -8.22 24.69
N GLY A 408 -17.10 -8.57 25.11
CA GLY A 408 -16.59 -9.95 25.03
C GLY A 408 -15.07 -10.04 24.99
N ARG A 409 -14.56 -11.22 24.65
CA ARG A 409 -13.13 -11.52 24.63
C ARG A 409 -12.60 -11.47 23.20
N LEU A 410 -11.53 -10.72 22.96
CA LEU A 410 -10.81 -10.64 21.69
C LEU A 410 -9.54 -11.49 21.76
N LEU A 411 -9.34 -12.35 20.77
CA LEU A 411 -8.22 -13.28 20.65
C LEU A 411 -7.41 -12.93 19.38
N PRO A 412 -6.29 -12.18 19.51
CA PRO A 412 -5.44 -11.84 18.37
C PRO A 412 -4.83 -13.08 17.68
N LEU A 413 -4.93 -13.13 16.35
CA LEU A 413 -4.29 -14.15 15.50
C LEU A 413 -2.94 -13.67 14.97
N GLY A 414 -2.82 -12.40 14.63
CA GLY A 414 -1.60 -11.81 14.10
C GLY A 414 -1.80 -10.41 13.53
N THR A 415 -0.71 -9.77 13.16
CA THR A 415 -0.69 -8.38 12.65
C THR A 415 -0.25 -8.36 11.20
N ASP A 416 -1.08 -7.77 10.35
CA ASP A 416 -0.77 -7.39 8.98
C ASP A 416 -0.32 -5.93 8.95
N LEU A 417 0.91 -5.68 8.51
CA LEU A 417 1.49 -4.33 8.46
C LEU A 417 1.53 -3.85 7.01
N HIS A 418 0.75 -2.83 6.67
CA HIS A 418 0.77 -2.19 5.37
C HIS A 418 1.67 -0.96 5.42
N GLU A 419 2.54 -0.80 4.43
CA GLU A 419 3.46 0.32 4.35
C GLU A 419 3.49 0.92 2.95
N HIS A 420 3.14 2.21 2.86
CA HIS A 420 3.32 3.04 1.68
C HIS A 420 4.34 4.16 1.95
N ALA A 421 4.78 4.89 0.92
CA ALA A 421 5.63 6.07 1.09
C ALA A 421 4.99 7.13 2.00
N THR A 422 3.66 7.25 1.96
CA THR A 422 2.91 8.34 2.62
C THR A 422 2.01 7.89 3.77
N ALA A 423 1.87 6.58 4.01
CA ALA A 423 1.02 6.05 5.08
C ALA A 423 1.53 4.70 5.60
N VAL A 424 1.14 4.37 6.83
CA VAL A 424 1.30 3.04 7.43
C VAL A 424 0.00 2.62 8.11
N GLN A 425 -0.30 1.33 8.09
CA GLN A 425 -1.35 0.73 8.92
C GLN A 425 -0.88 -0.60 9.51
N ALA A 426 -1.07 -0.78 10.81
CA ALA A 426 -1.03 -2.11 11.42
C ALA A 426 -2.46 -2.58 11.66
N GLN A 427 -2.84 -3.72 11.08
CA GLN A 427 -4.16 -4.33 11.20
C GLN A 427 -4.03 -5.67 11.90
N VAL A 428 -4.63 -5.78 13.09
CA VAL A 428 -4.70 -7.04 13.83
C VAL A 428 -5.91 -7.82 13.36
N HIS A 429 -5.70 -9.06 12.92
CA HIS A 429 -6.76 -10.02 12.70
C HIS A 429 -7.00 -10.81 13.98
N ALA A 430 -8.25 -11.00 14.35
CA ALA A 430 -8.61 -11.64 15.62
C ALA A 430 -9.93 -12.43 15.53
N VAL A 431 -10.10 -13.35 16.47
CA VAL A 431 -11.40 -13.97 16.77
C VAL A 431 -12.01 -13.24 17.96
N PHE A 432 -13.25 -12.78 17.83
CA PHE A 432 -14.02 -12.19 18.91
C PHE A 432 -15.04 -13.20 19.43
N GLU A 433 -15.03 -13.43 20.73
CA GLU A 433 -16.00 -14.25 21.46
C GLU A 433 -16.95 -13.33 22.25
N PRO A 434 -18.23 -13.23 21.83
CA PRO A 434 -19.22 -12.43 22.52
C PRO A 434 -19.45 -12.86 23.98
N ALA A 435 -19.60 -11.88 24.89
CA ALA A 435 -19.90 -12.17 26.31
C ALA A 435 -21.29 -12.79 26.51
N ASP A 436 -22.20 -12.63 25.56
CA ASP A 436 -23.55 -13.19 25.57
C ASP A 436 -23.59 -14.68 25.16
N GLY A 437 -22.44 -15.28 24.83
CA GLY A 437 -22.33 -16.67 24.38
C GLY A 437 -22.75 -16.89 22.93
N GLY A 438 -22.95 -15.82 22.15
CA GLY A 438 -23.19 -15.90 20.71
C GLY A 438 -22.00 -16.50 19.93
N PRO A 439 -22.17 -16.76 18.62
CA PRO A 439 -21.13 -17.35 17.81
C PRO A 439 -19.90 -16.43 17.70
N SER A 440 -18.71 -17.04 17.72
CA SER A 440 -17.46 -16.32 17.49
C SER A 440 -17.46 -15.62 16.13
N ARG A 441 -16.82 -14.47 16.06
CA ARG A 441 -16.76 -13.62 14.86
C ARG A 441 -15.32 -13.32 14.48
N LEU A 442 -15.03 -13.30 13.19
CA LEU A 442 -13.79 -12.72 12.69
C LEU A 442 -13.90 -11.21 12.74
N VAL A 443 -12.93 -10.57 13.39
CA VAL A 443 -12.85 -9.13 13.45
C VAL A 443 -11.44 -8.66 13.11
N ARG A 444 -11.33 -7.39 12.72
CA ARG A 444 -10.08 -6.70 12.49
C ARG A 444 -10.02 -5.46 13.34
N ALA A 445 -8.83 -5.04 13.76
CA ALA A 445 -8.64 -3.75 14.43
C ALA A 445 -7.39 -3.09 13.87
N GLY A 446 -7.54 -1.86 13.36
CA GLY A 446 -6.48 -1.15 12.66
C GLY A 446 -6.02 0.09 13.40
N VAL A 447 -4.73 0.38 13.31
CA VAL A 447 -4.16 1.70 13.63
C VAL A 447 -3.39 2.18 12.42
N SER A 448 -3.68 3.38 11.95
CA SER A 448 -3.05 3.97 10.77
C SER A 448 -2.54 5.37 11.03
N ALA A 449 -1.50 5.77 10.30
CA ALA A 449 -0.96 7.12 10.34
C ALA A 449 -0.44 7.53 8.96
N PRO A 450 -0.67 8.78 8.53
CA PRO A 450 0.15 9.40 7.49
C PRO A 450 1.60 9.41 7.95
N LYS A 451 2.53 9.26 7.01
CA LYS A 451 3.95 9.26 7.31
C LYS A 451 4.79 9.93 6.24
N PRO A 452 5.91 10.54 6.63
CA PRO A 452 6.95 10.87 5.68
C PRO A 452 7.63 9.59 5.16
N ASP A 453 8.03 9.58 3.89
CA ASP A 453 8.64 8.43 3.21
C ASP A 453 9.97 7.98 3.82
N THR A 454 10.62 8.86 4.58
CA THR A 454 11.85 8.58 5.33
C THR A 454 11.61 7.76 6.61
N VAL A 455 10.36 7.64 7.07
CA VAL A 455 9.99 6.81 8.23
C VAL A 455 9.65 5.40 7.74
N VAL A 456 10.59 4.49 7.89
CA VAL A 456 10.52 3.10 7.40
C VAL A 456 10.98 2.10 8.46
N GLY A 457 10.69 0.82 8.26
CA GLY A 457 11.11 -0.26 9.17
C GLY A 457 10.59 -0.03 10.59
N ALA A 458 11.42 -0.25 11.62
CA ALA A 458 11.02 -0.05 13.02
C ALA A 458 10.53 1.38 13.35
N GLY A 459 10.82 2.38 12.51
CA GLY A 459 10.32 3.74 12.68
C GLY A 459 8.80 3.86 12.57
N VAL A 460 8.15 2.95 11.83
CA VAL A 460 6.70 3.02 11.63
C VAL A 460 5.93 2.76 12.93
N TRP A 461 6.45 1.91 13.82
CA TRP A 461 5.85 1.67 15.13
C TRP A 461 5.80 2.96 15.98
N GLN A 462 6.78 3.86 15.83
CA GLN A 462 6.80 5.16 16.54
C GLN A 462 5.65 6.10 16.17
N LEU A 463 5.06 5.91 14.99
CA LEU A 463 3.91 6.69 14.53
C LEU A 463 2.59 6.14 15.08
N LEU A 464 2.54 4.83 15.34
CA LEU A 464 1.35 4.13 15.82
C LEU A 464 1.25 4.12 17.35
N ARG A 465 2.31 4.54 18.06
CA ARG A 465 2.45 4.46 19.53
C ARG A 465 1.27 4.95 20.39
N PRO A 466 0.47 5.95 19.99
CA PRO A 466 -0.72 6.32 20.75
C PRO A 466 -1.74 5.20 20.99
N HIS A 467 -1.73 4.12 20.18
CA HIS A 467 -2.66 2.99 20.29
C HIS A 467 -1.92 1.64 20.40
N MET A 468 -1.01 1.52 21.39
CA MET A 468 -0.19 0.30 21.57
C MET A 468 -0.84 -0.80 22.38
N THR A 469 -1.95 -0.60 23.07
CA THR A 469 -2.48 -1.66 23.96
C THR A 469 -2.85 -2.91 23.15
N LEU A 470 -3.51 -2.74 22.00
CA LEU A 470 -3.82 -3.81 21.05
C LEU A 470 -2.56 -4.46 20.48
N LEU A 471 -1.61 -3.66 19.98
CA LEU A 471 -0.43 -4.17 19.30
C LEU A 471 0.55 -4.85 20.27
N ALA A 472 0.61 -4.38 21.53
CA ALA A 472 1.34 -5.04 22.61
C ALA A 472 0.67 -6.37 22.96
N ALA A 473 -0.66 -6.42 23.13
CA ALA A 473 -1.36 -7.67 23.41
C ALA A 473 -1.16 -8.72 22.30
N ALA A 474 -1.22 -8.31 21.04
CA ALA A 474 -0.94 -9.19 19.90
C ALA A 474 0.51 -9.69 19.89
N GLY A 475 1.48 -8.85 20.25
CA GLY A 475 2.90 -9.22 20.35
C GLY A 475 3.24 -10.11 21.55
N GLU A 476 2.53 -9.94 22.67
CA GLU A 476 2.71 -10.67 23.92
C GLU A 476 1.90 -11.97 24.00
N GLY A 477 1.03 -12.24 23.02
CA GLY A 477 0.14 -13.42 23.03
C GLY A 477 -0.89 -13.32 24.15
N ARG A 478 -1.60 -12.20 24.25
CA ARG A 478 -2.65 -11.96 25.25
C ARG A 478 -4.00 -11.70 24.59
N ALA A 479 -5.06 -12.17 25.26
CA ALA A 479 -6.42 -11.75 24.95
C ALA A 479 -6.64 -10.28 25.34
N MET A 480 -7.70 -9.69 24.82
CA MET A 480 -8.22 -8.40 25.30
C MET A 480 -9.68 -8.57 25.71
N GLU A 481 -10.04 -8.05 26.88
CA GLU A 481 -11.42 -7.93 27.33
C GLU A 481 -11.99 -6.61 26.82
N LEU A 482 -13.08 -6.69 26.04
CA LEU A 482 -13.75 -5.55 25.42
C LEU A 482 -15.07 -5.25 26.13
N THR A 483 -15.36 -3.97 26.34
CA THR A 483 -16.65 -3.49 26.85
C THR A 483 -17.13 -2.35 25.99
N ASP A 484 -18.27 -2.53 25.32
CA ASP A 484 -18.90 -1.56 24.42
C ASP A 484 -17.97 -1.00 23.32
N MET A 485 -17.02 -1.82 22.85
CA MET A 485 -16.10 -1.46 21.77
C MET A 485 -16.90 -1.19 20.49
N PRO A 486 -16.80 0.01 19.89
CA PRO A 486 -17.49 0.30 18.64
C PRO A 486 -16.92 -0.53 17.48
N ALA A 487 -17.79 -1.04 16.62
CA ALA A 487 -17.42 -1.83 15.46
C ALA A 487 -18.28 -1.49 14.23
N THR A 488 -17.68 -1.59 13.04
CA THR A 488 -18.41 -1.51 11.77
C THR A 488 -19.16 -2.81 11.51
N THR A 489 -20.19 -2.76 10.66
CA THR A 489 -20.91 -3.96 10.19
C THR A 489 -20.02 -4.91 9.40
N ASP A 490 -18.86 -4.46 8.94
CA ASP A 490 -17.87 -5.23 8.16
C ASP A 490 -16.87 -5.98 9.05
N GLY A 491 -17.03 -5.88 10.37
CA GLY A 491 -16.17 -6.55 11.35
C GLY A 491 -14.89 -5.79 11.69
N ASP A 492 -14.80 -4.49 11.39
CA ASP A 492 -13.67 -3.65 11.84
C ASP A 492 -14.00 -2.99 13.17
N LEU A 493 -13.20 -3.27 14.20
CA LEU A 493 -13.25 -2.57 15.48
C LEU A 493 -12.67 -1.17 15.33
N LEU A 494 -13.45 -0.16 15.74
CA LEU A 494 -13.00 1.21 15.90
C LEU A 494 -12.26 1.31 17.23
N TRP A 495 -10.99 0.91 17.22
CA TRP A 495 -10.22 0.72 18.44
C TRP A 495 -10.20 1.98 19.31
N ASP A 496 -10.53 1.80 20.58
CA ASP A 496 -10.44 2.80 21.64
C ASP A 496 -9.97 2.13 22.93
N ASP A 497 -8.80 2.56 23.43
CA ASP A 497 -8.18 2.01 24.63
C ASP A 497 -9.06 2.14 25.88
N ALA A 498 -10.03 3.07 25.89
CA ALA A 498 -10.99 3.20 26.99
C ALA A 498 -11.95 2.00 27.12
N HIS A 499 -12.16 1.25 26.02
CA HIS A 499 -13.10 0.13 25.91
C HIS A 499 -12.40 -1.23 25.97
N ALA A 500 -11.09 -1.28 26.25
CA ALA A 500 -10.30 -2.50 26.18
C ALA A 500 -9.35 -2.66 27.39
N ARG A 501 -9.19 -3.89 27.87
CA ARG A 501 -8.22 -4.24 28.94
C ARG A 501 -7.46 -5.52 28.59
N PRO A 502 -6.16 -5.64 28.93
CA PRO A 502 -5.43 -6.89 28.76
C PRO A 502 -6.09 -8.04 29.55
N GLY A 503 -6.31 -9.17 28.89
CA GLY A 503 -6.85 -10.39 29.47
C GLY A 503 -5.77 -11.44 29.77
N GLU A 504 -6.22 -12.69 29.89
CA GLU A 504 -5.37 -13.86 30.09
C GLU A 504 -4.46 -14.14 28.87
N PRO A 505 -3.37 -14.90 29.04
CA PRO A 505 -2.57 -15.39 27.91
C PRO A 505 -3.43 -16.13 26.89
N ALA A 506 -3.26 -15.77 25.62
CA ALA A 506 -3.94 -16.37 24.48
C ALA A 506 -2.93 -16.62 23.36
N ASP A 507 -2.52 -17.88 23.24
CA ASP A 507 -1.61 -18.29 22.19
C ASP A 507 -2.31 -18.22 20.79
N PRO A 508 -1.73 -17.51 19.80
CA PRO A 508 -2.34 -17.38 18.48
C PRO A 508 -2.52 -18.71 17.75
N PHE A 509 -1.64 -19.70 17.95
CA PHE A 509 -1.73 -21.00 17.29
C PHE A 509 -2.82 -21.86 17.91
N ALA A 510 -2.95 -21.87 19.23
CA ALA A 510 -4.10 -22.49 19.92
C ALA A 510 -5.42 -21.84 19.51
N THR A 511 -5.47 -20.51 19.43
CA THR A 511 -6.64 -19.76 18.95
C THR A 511 -6.99 -20.14 17.50
N ALA A 512 -5.99 -20.15 16.62
CA ALA A 512 -6.17 -20.49 15.21
C ALA A 512 -6.59 -21.96 14.99
N ARG A 513 -6.19 -22.87 15.88
CA ARG A 513 -6.58 -24.28 15.82
C ARG A 513 -8.00 -24.53 16.32
N VAL A 514 -8.44 -23.81 17.36
CA VAL A 514 -9.69 -24.11 18.08
C VAL A 514 -10.82 -23.15 17.74
N ALA A 515 -10.56 -21.84 17.79
CA ALA A 515 -11.60 -20.81 17.69
C ALA A 515 -11.80 -20.29 16.25
N LEU A 516 -10.74 -20.25 15.45
CA LEU A 516 -10.81 -19.77 14.06
C LEU A 516 -11.75 -20.60 13.16
N PRO A 517 -11.81 -21.94 13.23
CA PRO A 517 -12.72 -22.72 12.37
C PRO A 517 -14.20 -22.47 12.64
N THR A 518 -14.56 -22.04 13.86
CA THR A 518 -15.96 -21.78 14.26
C THR A 518 -16.36 -20.31 14.07
N ALA A 519 -15.40 -19.44 13.76
CA ALA A 519 -15.64 -18.01 13.63
C ALA A 519 -16.38 -17.68 12.32
N THR A 520 -17.42 -16.87 12.44
CA THR A 520 -18.20 -16.34 11.31
C THR A 520 -17.52 -15.10 10.73
N ALA A 521 -17.43 -15.03 9.41
CA ALA A 521 -16.89 -13.85 8.73
C ALA A 521 -18.01 -12.82 8.51
N ALA A 522 -17.74 -11.54 8.80
CA ALA A 522 -18.62 -10.46 8.41
C ALA A 522 -18.66 -10.31 6.88
N ALA A 523 -19.81 -9.90 6.35
CA ALA A 523 -19.95 -9.63 4.92
C ALA A 523 -19.15 -8.38 4.52
N THR A 524 -18.41 -8.44 3.41
CA THR A 524 -17.64 -7.31 2.89
C THR A 524 -18.56 -6.19 2.35
N ALA A 525 -18.27 -4.94 2.73
CA ALA A 525 -18.96 -3.76 2.21
C ALA A 525 -18.91 -3.73 0.67
N PRO A 526 -19.98 -3.27 -0.02
CA PRO A 526 -20.04 -3.31 -1.48
C PRO A 526 -18.84 -2.66 -2.18
N LEU A 527 -18.38 -1.52 -1.68
CA LEU A 527 -17.19 -0.89 -2.23
C LEU A 527 -15.94 -1.75 -1.99
N ASP A 528 -15.78 -2.35 -0.82
CA ASP A 528 -14.58 -3.11 -0.43
C ASP A 528 -14.46 -4.50 -1.07
N ARG A 529 -15.48 -4.92 -1.84
CA ARG A 529 -15.44 -6.14 -2.66
C ARG A 529 -14.47 -5.96 -3.82
N HIS A 530 -13.22 -6.32 -3.59
CA HIS A 530 -12.16 -6.31 -4.59
C HIS A 530 -11.28 -7.54 -4.41
N PRO A 531 -10.83 -8.23 -5.48
CA PRO A 531 -10.05 -9.46 -5.33
C PRO A 531 -8.77 -9.26 -4.50
N ALA A 532 -8.05 -8.15 -4.71
CA ALA A 532 -6.86 -7.81 -3.95
C ALA A 532 -7.11 -7.43 -2.47
N ALA A 533 -8.36 -7.16 -2.09
CA ALA A 533 -8.76 -6.93 -0.70
C ALA A 533 -9.09 -8.23 0.04
N LEU A 534 -9.12 -9.37 -0.66
CA LEU A 534 -9.28 -10.69 -0.04
C LEU A 534 -8.10 -10.95 0.91
N ALA A 535 -8.40 -11.05 2.21
CA ALA A 535 -7.41 -11.21 3.27
C ALA A 535 -7.99 -12.10 4.38
N VAL A 536 -8.12 -13.40 4.08
CA VAL A 536 -8.87 -14.34 4.92
C VAL A 536 -7.94 -15.12 5.86
N PRO A 537 -8.06 -15.02 7.19
CA PRO A 537 -7.23 -15.78 8.11
C PRO A 537 -7.43 -17.29 7.96
N VAL A 538 -6.32 -18.03 7.86
CA VAL A 538 -6.25 -19.49 7.75
C VAL A 538 -5.17 -20.04 8.69
N PHE A 539 -5.38 -21.26 9.15
CA PHE A 539 -4.41 -22.03 9.91
C PHE A 539 -3.98 -23.25 9.09
N LEU A 540 -2.67 -23.43 8.94
CA LEU A 540 -2.10 -24.50 8.12
C LEU A 540 -1.10 -25.31 8.94
N GLU A 541 -1.18 -26.64 8.80
CA GLU A 541 -0.26 -27.63 9.34
C GLU A 541 -0.16 -28.82 8.40
N GLY A 542 0.88 -29.66 8.58
CA GLY A 542 1.06 -30.86 7.76
C GLY A 542 1.38 -30.58 6.29
N TYR A 543 1.74 -29.33 5.96
CA TYR A 543 2.21 -28.94 4.63
C TYR A 543 3.68 -29.31 4.45
N THR A 544 4.08 -29.53 3.21
CA THR A 544 5.49 -29.57 2.84
C THR A 544 5.93 -28.20 2.34
N VAL A 545 7.21 -27.88 2.53
CA VAL A 545 7.80 -26.62 2.10
C VAL A 545 8.77 -26.87 0.97
N GLU A 546 8.56 -26.18 -0.14
CA GLU A 546 9.52 -26.07 -1.23
C GLU A 546 10.10 -24.66 -1.26
N ARG A 547 11.42 -24.56 -1.43
CA ARG A 547 12.10 -23.29 -1.62
C ARG A 547 12.98 -23.36 -2.86
N HIS A 548 12.71 -22.46 -3.80
CA HIS A 548 13.53 -22.25 -4.98
C HIS A 548 13.95 -20.78 -5.02
N GLU A 549 15.26 -20.53 -4.90
CA GLU A 549 15.82 -19.18 -4.76
C GLU A 549 15.12 -18.37 -3.64
N ASP A 550 14.40 -17.30 -4.02
CA ASP A 550 13.66 -16.41 -3.13
C ASP A 550 12.16 -16.75 -3.04
N THR A 551 11.69 -17.79 -3.72
CA THR A 551 10.29 -18.23 -3.71
C THR A 551 10.09 -19.36 -2.71
N VAL A 552 9.06 -19.24 -1.88
CA VAL A 552 8.62 -20.29 -0.95
C VAL A 552 7.22 -20.74 -1.35
N THR A 553 7.00 -22.04 -1.42
CA THR A 553 5.71 -22.65 -1.74
C THR A 553 5.36 -23.65 -0.64
N PHE A 554 4.11 -23.61 -0.18
CA PHE A 554 3.55 -24.61 0.73
C PHE A 554 2.65 -25.55 -0.05
N THR A 555 2.87 -26.85 0.02
CA THR A 555 1.95 -27.83 -0.55
C THR A 555 1.00 -28.31 0.54
N VAL A 556 -0.26 -27.91 0.44
CA VAL A 556 -1.33 -28.21 1.40
C VAL A 556 -2.28 -29.22 0.75
N ALA A 557 -2.40 -30.42 1.33
CA ALA A 557 -3.25 -31.49 0.78
C ALA A 557 -3.02 -31.72 -0.74
N GLY A 558 -1.75 -31.74 -1.17
CA GLY A 558 -1.36 -31.92 -2.58
C GLY A 558 -1.46 -30.66 -3.45
N HIS A 559 -2.01 -29.55 -2.95
CA HIS A 559 -2.15 -28.31 -3.72
C HIS A 559 -1.04 -27.31 -3.38
N PRO A 560 -0.24 -26.86 -4.36
CA PRO A 560 0.83 -25.89 -4.14
C PRO A 560 0.26 -24.47 -3.99
N LEU A 561 0.60 -23.81 -2.88
CA LEU A 561 0.24 -22.43 -2.58
C LEU A 561 1.50 -21.58 -2.45
N PRO A 562 1.73 -20.61 -3.35
CA PRO A 562 2.87 -19.71 -3.24
C PRO A 562 2.73 -18.84 -1.97
N VAL A 563 3.85 -18.68 -1.26
CA VAL A 563 3.93 -17.89 -0.03
C VAL A 563 4.56 -16.54 -0.36
N ASP A 564 3.80 -15.48 -0.14
CA ASP A 564 4.23 -14.10 -0.32
C ASP A 564 5.10 -13.67 0.88
N THR A 565 6.36 -14.12 0.88
CA THR A 565 7.29 -13.74 1.94
C THR A 565 7.71 -12.27 1.84
N ASP A 566 7.53 -11.63 0.69
CA ASP A 566 7.83 -10.22 0.45
C ASP A 566 6.94 -9.28 1.28
N ARG A 567 5.71 -9.72 1.59
CA ARG A 567 4.76 -9.04 2.48
C ARG A 567 5.06 -9.18 3.97
N ALA A 568 6.10 -9.90 4.37
CA ALA A 568 6.50 -9.89 5.76
C ALA A 568 7.23 -8.57 6.10
N PRO A 569 6.83 -7.86 7.16
CA PRO A 569 7.33 -6.52 7.40
C PRO A 569 8.80 -6.52 7.81
N ALA A 570 9.60 -5.61 7.23
CA ALA A 570 10.95 -5.31 7.71
C ALA A 570 10.96 -4.76 9.15
N ALA A 571 9.79 -4.33 9.64
CA ALA A 571 9.55 -3.89 11.00
C ALA A 571 9.20 -5.05 11.96
N GLY A 572 9.36 -6.31 11.55
CA GLY A 572 9.13 -7.50 12.38
C GLY A 572 10.19 -8.59 12.19
N PRO A 573 10.16 -9.64 13.02
CA PRO A 573 11.15 -10.72 13.01
C PRO A 573 10.93 -11.78 11.91
N LEU A 574 9.85 -11.70 11.14
CA LEU A 574 9.46 -12.73 10.18
C LEU A 574 10.28 -12.64 8.87
N THR A 575 11.11 -13.66 8.60
CA THR A 575 12.02 -13.76 7.43
C THR A 575 11.64 -14.92 6.50
N PRO A 576 12.08 -14.96 5.22
CA PRO A 576 11.79 -16.11 4.36
C PRO A 576 12.34 -17.41 4.97
N ASP A 577 13.50 -17.33 5.64
CA ASP A 577 14.12 -18.47 6.29
C ASP A 577 13.26 -19.02 7.44
N THR A 578 12.69 -18.15 8.28
CA THR A 578 11.77 -18.59 9.35
C THR A 578 10.50 -19.21 8.81
N VAL A 579 9.99 -18.69 7.69
CA VAL A 579 8.81 -19.25 7.02
C VAL A 579 9.15 -20.60 6.40
N ALA A 580 10.30 -20.74 5.76
CA ALA A 580 10.72 -21.99 5.13
C ALA A 580 11.02 -23.10 6.15
N ALA A 581 11.40 -22.75 7.38
CA ALA A 581 11.68 -23.70 8.46
C ALA A 581 10.44 -24.06 9.30
N SER A 582 9.25 -23.56 8.93
CA SER A 582 8.03 -23.69 9.72
C SER A 582 7.35 -25.05 9.55
N ALA A 583 6.64 -25.48 10.59
CA ALA A 583 5.78 -26.68 10.60
C ALA A 583 4.29 -26.34 10.79
N ALA A 584 4.00 -25.14 11.30
CA ALA A 584 2.66 -24.58 11.39
C ALA A 584 2.68 -23.10 11.03
N CYS A 585 1.59 -22.61 10.42
CA CYS A 585 1.48 -21.24 9.95
C CYS A 585 0.07 -20.68 10.19
N VAL A 586 0.01 -19.50 10.81
CA VAL A 586 -1.16 -18.62 10.77
C VAL A 586 -0.93 -17.62 9.64
N ALA A 587 -1.78 -17.63 8.63
CA ALA A 587 -1.62 -16.82 7.42
C ALA A 587 -2.91 -16.12 7.01
N LEU A 588 -2.79 -15.15 6.11
CA LEU A 588 -3.88 -14.63 5.31
C LEU A 588 -3.86 -15.28 3.94
N LEU A 589 -4.96 -15.91 3.54
CA LEU A 589 -5.20 -16.31 2.16
C LEU A 589 -5.61 -15.07 1.36
N ARG A 590 -4.86 -14.79 0.30
CA ARG A 590 -5.03 -13.65 -0.60
C ARG A 590 -5.20 -14.10 -2.03
N TRP A 591 -5.64 -13.18 -2.89
CA TRP A 591 -5.69 -13.39 -4.33
C TRP A 591 -5.17 -12.15 -5.07
N ASP A 592 -4.29 -12.35 -6.05
CA ASP A 592 -3.88 -11.31 -7.00
C ASP A 592 -3.38 -11.93 -8.30
N ALA A 593 -3.61 -11.20 -9.40
CA ALA A 593 -3.18 -11.58 -10.75
C ALA A 593 -3.49 -13.05 -11.13
N GLY A 594 -4.70 -13.54 -10.81
CA GLY A 594 -5.13 -14.89 -11.18
C GLY A 594 -4.78 -15.98 -10.17
N THR A 595 -4.05 -15.67 -9.09
CA THR A 595 -3.46 -16.68 -8.20
C THR A 595 -3.80 -16.47 -6.74
N TYR A 596 -4.13 -17.55 -6.03
CA TYR A 596 -4.16 -17.57 -4.57
C TYR A 596 -2.74 -17.53 -4.00
N ARG A 597 -2.54 -16.80 -2.90
CA ARG A 597 -1.25 -16.69 -2.21
C ARG A 597 -1.43 -16.68 -0.70
N LEU A 598 -0.44 -17.18 0.03
CA LEU A 598 -0.40 -17.12 1.48
C LEU A 598 0.50 -15.97 1.94
N GLN A 599 -0.03 -15.08 2.78
CA GLN A 599 0.78 -14.13 3.54
C GLN A 599 0.91 -14.62 4.99
N PRO A 600 2.09 -15.06 5.44
CA PRO A 600 2.28 -15.48 6.82
C PRO A 600 2.14 -14.32 7.81
N LEU A 601 1.35 -14.52 8.87
CA LEU A 601 1.24 -13.61 10.03
C LEU A 601 2.08 -14.12 11.21
N ALA A 602 2.12 -15.43 11.39
CA ALA A 602 2.94 -16.10 12.37
C ALA A 602 3.34 -17.50 11.89
N VAL A 603 4.54 -17.95 12.27
CA VAL A 603 5.01 -19.30 11.99
C VAL A 603 5.56 -19.97 13.25
N GLU A 604 5.37 -21.28 13.34
CA GLU A 604 5.90 -22.12 14.41
C GLU A 604 6.91 -23.12 13.83
N SER A 605 8.00 -23.30 14.56
CA SER A 605 9.04 -24.29 14.24
C SER A 605 9.51 -25.02 15.50
N THR A 606 10.14 -26.18 15.32
CA THR A 606 10.74 -26.92 16.44
C THR A 606 12.24 -26.71 16.45
N VAL A 607 12.75 -26.05 17.49
CA VAL A 607 14.19 -25.82 17.69
C VAL A 607 14.62 -26.50 18.99
N ARG A 608 15.58 -27.44 18.92
CA ARG A 608 16.08 -28.19 20.09
C ARG A 608 14.95 -28.81 20.94
N ARG A 609 13.95 -29.41 20.28
CA ARG A 609 12.74 -30.00 20.90
C ARG A 609 11.83 -29.03 21.65
N ARG A 610 11.93 -27.73 21.37
CA ARG A 610 11.01 -26.71 21.87
C ARG A 610 10.31 -26.03 20.69
N THR A 611 9.00 -25.83 20.82
CA THR A 611 8.24 -25.01 19.89
C THR A 611 8.64 -23.56 20.07
N VAL A 612 8.93 -22.88 18.95
CA VAL A 612 9.25 -21.45 18.91
C VAL A 612 8.36 -20.82 17.86
N SER A 613 7.64 -19.77 18.25
CA SER A 613 6.80 -18.97 17.38
C SER A 613 7.49 -17.66 16.98
N VAL A 614 7.23 -17.22 15.76
CA VAL A 614 7.68 -15.92 15.22
C VAL A 614 6.48 -15.22 14.61
N HIS A 615 6.18 -13.99 15.07
CA HIS A 615 5.02 -13.22 14.64
C HIS A 615 5.44 -11.94 13.91
N ALA A 616 4.74 -11.58 12.84
CA ALA A 616 5.01 -10.37 12.06
C ALA A 616 4.93 -9.08 12.91
N GLY A 617 4.00 -9.03 13.86
CA GLY A 617 3.79 -7.88 14.76
C GLY A 617 4.63 -7.89 16.05
N ALA A 618 5.50 -8.87 16.28
CA ALA A 618 6.14 -9.07 17.59
C ALA A 618 6.98 -7.90 18.10
N TRP A 619 7.46 -7.01 17.21
CA TRP A 619 8.27 -5.84 17.59
C TRP A 619 7.44 -4.59 17.89
N ALA A 620 6.11 -4.63 17.79
CA ALA A 620 5.27 -3.45 17.98
C ALA A 620 5.36 -2.89 19.42
N GLY A 621 5.44 -3.77 20.43
CA GLY A 621 5.65 -3.39 21.84
C GLY A 621 7.12 -3.17 22.23
N GLY A 622 8.06 -3.24 21.27
CA GLY A 622 9.50 -3.28 21.50
C GLY A 622 10.10 -4.67 21.27
N THR A 623 11.43 -4.75 21.32
CA THR A 623 12.16 -5.99 20.97
C THR A 623 13.36 -6.22 21.89
N THR A 624 13.64 -7.50 22.18
CA THR A 624 14.85 -7.93 22.90
C THR A 624 16.00 -8.26 21.96
N ASP A 625 15.77 -8.29 20.64
CA ASP A 625 16.81 -8.46 19.65
C ASP A 625 17.69 -7.20 19.59
N LYS A 626 19.01 -7.37 19.75
CA LYS A 626 19.95 -6.24 19.84
C LYS A 626 20.06 -5.44 18.54
N ALA A 627 19.96 -6.10 17.39
CA ALA A 627 20.07 -5.43 16.09
C ALA A 627 18.79 -4.63 15.79
N ALA A 628 17.63 -5.24 16.04
CA ALA A 628 16.33 -4.61 15.93
C ALA A 628 16.18 -3.44 16.90
N ALA A 629 16.59 -3.59 18.17
CA ALA A 629 16.57 -2.49 19.15
C ALA A 629 17.47 -1.31 18.74
N LYS A 630 18.64 -1.59 18.13
CA LYS A 630 19.51 -0.55 17.58
C LYS A 630 18.85 0.16 16.38
N ALA A 631 18.17 -0.58 15.52
CA ALA A 631 17.43 -0.03 14.39
C ALA A 631 16.24 0.82 14.86
N GLU A 632 15.49 0.36 15.86
CA GLU A 632 14.40 1.11 16.49
C GLU A 632 14.89 2.42 17.11
N LYS A 633 16.02 2.39 17.83
CA LYS A 633 16.64 3.60 18.38
C LYS A 633 17.00 4.59 17.27
N ALA A 634 17.66 4.12 16.21
CA ALA A 634 18.03 4.99 15.09
C ALA A 634 16.81 5.60 14.39
N ALA A 635 15.73 4.83 14.25
CA ALA A 635 14.48 5.31 13.66
C ALA A 635 13.76 6.30 14.59
N THR A 636 13.81 6.08 15.91
CA THR A 636 13.27 7.00 16.93
C THR A 636 14.00 8.34 16.89
N ASP A 637 15.33 8.32 16.79
CA ASP A 637 16.14 9.53 16.66
C ASP A 637 15.76 10.30 15.38
N ALA A 638 15.55 9.59 14.26
CA ALA A 638 15.13 10.19 12.99
C ALA A 638 13.75 10.86 13.09
N VAL A 639 12.75 10.16 13.64
CA VAL A 639 11.39 10.71 13.85
C VAL A 639 11.41 11.91 14.80
N SER A 640 12.23 11.86 15.86
CA SER A 640 12.37 12.95 16.82
C SER A 640 12.95 14.21 16.18
N VAL A 641 13.98 14.08 15.34
CA VAL A 641 14.55 15.19 14.57
C VAL A 641 13.50 15.83 13.66
N LEU A 642 12.64 15.03 13.00
CA LEU A 642 11.59 15.57 12.16
C LEU A 642 10.48 16.25 12.97
N ARG A 643 10.04 15.67 14.09
CA ARG A 643 9.03 16.28 14.98
C ARG A 643 9.50 17.60 15.59
N GLU A 644 10.76 17.67 16.03
CA GLU A 644 11.35 18.93 16.54
C GLU A 644 11.29 20.03 15.46
N ARG A 645 11.61 19.68 14.21
CA ARG A 645 11.53 20.59 13.08
C ARG A 645 10.10 20.99 12.76
N ALA A 646 9.18 20.04 12.74
CA ALA A 646 7.75 20.30 12.53
C ALA A 646 7.25 21.33 13.54
N GLY A 647 7.54 21.13 14.83
CA GLY A 647 7.17 22.06 15.90
C GLY A 647 7.76 23.47 15.77
N ARG A 648 8.92 23.64 15.12
CA ARG A 648 9.56 24.96 14.90
C ARG A 648 9.16 25.64 13.60
N LEU A 649 8.94 24.87 12.54
CA LEU A 649 8.72 25.39 11.19
C LEU A 649 7.24 25.53 10.81
N LEU A 650 6.35 24.74 11.40
CA LEU A 650 4.91 24.78 11.10
C LEU A 650 4.12 25.73 12.02
N ARG A 651 4.62 26.01 13.24
CA ARG A 651 3.93 26.84 14.25
C ARG A 651 4.19 28.34 14.08
N LYS A 652 4.42 28.81 12.85
CA LYS A 652 4.75 30.21 12.54
C LYS A 652 3.67 30.91 11.74
#